data_AF-A0A6B2Z1R8-F1
#
_entry.id   AF-A0A6B2Z1R8-F1
#
_cell.length_a   1.000
_cell.length_b   1.000
_cell.length_c   1.000
_cell.angle_alpha   90.00
_cell.angle_beta   90.00
_cell.angle_gamma   90.00
#
_symmetry.space_group_name_H-M   'P 1'
#
loop_
_entity.id
_entity.type
_entity.pdbx_description
1 polymer ?
#
loop_
_entity_poly.entity_id
_entity_poly.type
_entity_poly.pdbx_seq_one_letter_code
_entity_poly.pdbx_strand_id
1 'polypeptide(L)'
;MSTSLPSDAALYRSFMSVTGPDGRFVGAAVLISESLVLTGAHVVNSALGRTQFETATPPPNAVVSLCMPHVDPDRVLSARAEPEMWCPPRVSQLPGSGPVPVGQAQYFGDLAVLRLSEPAPHGAEPAAFLPEREGHEVVALWASGHELTTLRAMPRAVAESWIALDVIGGAAYEGCSGGPLWDRTREAVVGIVIATHIPTPGGSDAAGSPSSLYAIGLPTIEAELPELPPLTVPTAVKGRQQLLLALEQLLPGGNSVRVCEARLSAKLRRESAGQAADSYRLLSLATGVRRGVPELVDVIREYMVDSGPVGFPAGSAHWDQLLCAARVVSPRELLTVQQRRDLVGLLVRCDGGRADLAGLLRAVLPYVDELPPVQGLVDATDSLEGYDQPGGRLVPPLLQAVIRIGLTEGAAESSVAQDLDAWVDRVAVRLGVPTAAVYQYRQDARQSSATRRTEGVGPRIQIELLPLAPGHRFTYQIWVWTGEGRHEVVQVQDSEVTSAQVVEGIRAALRTEVQEHVDQAQVEFFLAPAWLRLEVDTWRLAGDDEESGFFLGISRRVVLRSSGRTRDSYAGWRRRTAALTSSRPVVLDHRSTDPEVAQAQLEAVPNAGIVIMCCEQKHQSRILLQCLQAGVHTVLWNRQDHDSHAAKQLLDLLHGISHVDIPETVRLERARALADPDCLTHHGRRLSLLYDGPDHRPPPFAPDPWALTQP
;
A
#
# COMPACT_ATOMS: atom_id res chain seq x y z
N MET A 1 -33.86 18.63 -5.06
CA MET A 1 -33.21 19.23 -3.87
C MET A 1 -31.94 19.89 -4.35
N SER A 2 -31.88 21.23 -4.29
CA SER A 2 -30.70 22.00 -4.68
C SER A 2 -29.59 21.73 -3.68
N THR A 3 -28.61 20.91 -4.03
CA THR A 3 -27.37 20.75 -3.25
C THR A 3 -26.64 22.09 -3.29
N SER A 4 -26.67 22.83 -2.19
CA SER A 4 -25.79 23.99 -1.99
C SER A 4 -24.35 23.54 -2.22
N LEU A 5 -23.61 24.25 -3.06
CA LEU A 5 -22.16 24.05 -3.18
C LEU A 5 -21.53 24.12 -1.78
N PRO A 6 -20.55 23.25 -1.46
CA PRO A 6 -19.79 23.36 -0.21
C PRO A 6 -19.21 24.78 -0.08
N SER A 7 -19.25 25.34 1.12
CA SER A 7 -18.77 26.70 1.38
C SER A 7 -17.27 26.67 1.64
N ASP A 8 -16.48 27.42 0.87
CA ASP A 8 -15.04 27.59 1.10
C ASP A 8 -14.73 28.52 2.31
N ALA A 9 -15.71 28.81 3.17
CA ALA A 9 -15.57 29.73 4.30
C ALA A 9 -14.44 29.34 5.27
N ALA A 10 -14.24 28.06 5.56
CA ALA A 10 -13.15 27.59 6.43
C ALA A 10 -11.76 27.84 5.82
N LEU A 11 -11.64 27.69 4.50
CA LEU A 11 -10.44 28.07 3.75
C LEU A 11 -10.21 29.59 3.85
N TYR A 12 -11.24 30.39 3.63
CA TYR A 12 -11.14 31.86 3.66
C TYR A 12 -10.73 32.41 5.03
N ARG A 13 -11.21 31.81 6.13
CA ARG A 13 -10.84 32.23 7.51
C ARG A 13 -9.42 31.89 7.91
N SER A 14 -8.76 30.99 7.19
CA SER A 14 -7.41 30.51 7.47
C SER A 14 -6.37 30.99 6.45
N PHE A 15 -6.80 31.45 5.27
CA PHE A 15 -5.93 31.89 4.19
C PHE A 15 -5.23 33.21 4.51
N MET A 16 -3.94 33.27 4.22
CA MET A 16 -3.11 34.47 4.37
C MET A 16 -2.33 34.76 3.09
N SER A 17 -2.18 36.05 2.78
CA SER A 17 -1.35 36.54 1.69
C SER A 17 0.00 36.99 2.22
N VAL A 18 1.08 36.66 1.52
CA VAL A 18 2.44 37.11 1.85
C VAL A 18 2.88 38.19 0.88
N THR A 19 3.35 39.32 1.41
CA THR A 19 3.81 40.45 0.60
C THR A 19 5.32 40.63 0.67
N GLY A 20 5.93 40.96 -0.47
CA GLY A 20 7.34 41.30 -0.59
C GLY A 20 7.66 42.75 -0.24
N PRO A 21 8.95 43.14 -0.32
CA PRO A 21 9.42 44.48 0.07
C PRO A 21 8.84 45.60 -0.79
N ASP A 22 8.39 45.29 -2.00
CA ASP A 22 7.72 46.20 -2.94
C ASP A 22 6.20 46.28 -2.74
N GLY A 23 5.67 45.60 -1.71
CA GLY A 23 4.25 45.53 -1.40
C GLY A 23 3.45 44.59 -2.32
N ARG A 24 4.10 43.89 -3.25
CA ARG A 24 3.43 42.90 -4.12
C ARG A 24 3.31 41.56 -3.43
N PHE A 25 2.31 40.79 -3.84
CA PHE A 25 2.17 39.41 -3.36
C PHE A 25 3.28 38.53 -3.92
N VAL A 26 3.96 37.80 -3.03
CA VAL A 26 5.03 36.85 -3.37
C VAL A 26 4.64 35.39 -3.11
N GLY A 27 3.50 35.18 -2.45
CA GLY A 27 2.96 33.84 -2.17
C GLY A 27 1.81 33.90 -1.17
N ALA A 28 1.40 32.74 -0.71
CA ALA A 28 0.34 32.54 0.25
C ALA A 28 0.84 31.77 1.47
N ALA A 29 -0.01 31.71 2.50
CA ALA A 29 0.25 30.96 3.72
C ALA A 29 -1.09 30.53 4.36
N VAL A 30 -1.02 29.65 5.34
CA VAL A 30 -2.19 29.16 6.06
C VAL A 30 -2.01 29.28 7.56
N LEU A 31 -3.05 29.78 8.25
CA LEU A 31 -3.12 29.83 9.70
C LEU A 31 -3.28 28.41 10.26
N ILE A 32 -2.34 27.98 11.10
CA ILE A 32 -2.32 26.63 11.69
C ILE A 32 -2.59 26.62 13.20
N SER A 33 -2.44 27.77 13.85
CA SER A 33 -2.88 28.02 15.23
C SER A 33 -3.21 29.50 15.39
N GLU A 34 -3.64 29.94 16.57
CA GLU A 34 -3.97 31.36 16.83
C GLU A 34 -2.80 32.34 16.59
N SER A 35 -1.56 31.84 16.58
CA SER A 35 -0.34 32.65 16.40
C SER A 35 0.68 32.07 15.42
N LEU A 36 0.43 30.90 14.83
CA LEU A 36 1.36 30.25 13.92
C LEU A 36 0.78 30.12 12.51
N VAL A 37 1.65 30.32 11.54
CA VAL A 37 1.36 30.34 10.10
C VAL A 37 2.34 29.43 9.39
N LEU A 38 1.85 28.57 8.47
CA LEU A 38 2.66 27.67 7.66
C LEU A 38 2.73 28.18 6.21
N THR A 39 3.93 28.16 5.62
CA THR A 39 4.18 28.54 4.21
C THR A 39 5.45 27.86 3.68
N GLY A 40 5.82 28.16 2.42
CA GLY A 40 7.07 27.73 1.82
C GLY A 40 8.26 28.59 2.28
N ALA A 41 9.42 27.97 2.51
CA ALA A 41 10.63 28.71 2.90
C ALA A 41 11.08 29.69 1.80
N HIS A 42 10.91 29.32 0.53
CA HIS A 42 11.18 30.21 -0.60
C HIS A 42 10.26 31.43 -0.65
N VAL A 43 9.01 31.32 -0.17
CA VAL A 43 8.08 32.44 -0.07
C VAL A 43 8.57 33.43 0.97
N VAL A 44 9.05 32.95 2.12
CA VAL A 44 9.66 33.78 3.16
C VAL A 44 10.91 34.47 2.64
N ASN A 45 11.78 33.75 1.92
CA ASN A 45 12.95 34.34 1.30
C ASN A 45 12.56 35.46 0.32
N SER A 46 11.59 35.22 -0.55
CA SER A 46 11.07 36.23 -1.49
C SER A 46 10.49 37.45 -0.76
N ALA A 47 9.76 37.21 0.33
CA ALA A 47 9.17 38.27 1.16
C ALA A 47 10.23 39.16 1.82
N LEU A 48 11.39 38.60 2.14
CA LEU A 48 12.54 39.30 2.71
C LEU A 48 13.51 39.86 1.66
N GLY A 49 13.22 39.69 0.37
CA GLY A 49 14.12 40.11 -0.72
C GLY A 49 15.40 39.26 -0.84
N ARG A 50 15.37 38.03 -0.32
CA ARG A 50 16.44 37.03 -0.38
C ARG A 50 16.29 36.15 -1.63
N THR A 51 17.33 35.38 -1.95
CA THR A 51 17.21 34.39 -3.03
C THR A 51 16.30 33.24 -2.58
N GLN A 52 15.42 32.76 -3.46
CA GLN A 52 14.38 31.76 -3.14
C GLN A 52 14.94 30.52 -2.43
N PHE A 53 16.06 29.98 -2.92
CA PHE A 53 16.70 28.78 -2.37
C PHE A 53 17.78 29.06 -1.32
N GLU A 54 17.78 30.25 -0.69
CA GLU A 54 18.72 30.54 0.39
C GLU A 54 18.46 29.65 1.61
N THR A 55 19.49 28.92 2.05
CA THR A 55 19.37 27.93 3.13
C THR A 55 19.50 28.51 4.52
N ALA A 56 20.22 29.62 4.68
CA ALA A 56 20.43 30.24 5.98
C ALA A 56 19.10 30.71 6.59
N THR A 57 18.86 30.38 7.85
CA THR A 57 17.69 30.85 8.60
C THR A 57 17.62 32.38 8.57
N PRO A 58 16.44 32.98 8.31
CA PRO A 58 16.25 34.41 8.41
C PRO A 58 16.72 34.96 9.77
N PRO A 59 17.30 36.16 9.83
CA PRO A 59 17.63 36.81 11.10
C PRO A 59 16.42 36.87 12.04
N PRO A 60 16.57 36.69 13.37
CA PRO A 60 15.44 36.69 14.32
C PRO A 60 14.61 37.99 14.37
N ASN A 61 15.16 39.08 13.83
CA ASN A 61 14.52 40.39 13.71
C ASN A 61 13.93 40.66 12.32
N ALA A 62 14.08 39.75 11.36
CA ALA A 62 13.49 39.87 10.04
C ALA A 62 11.96 39.72 10.14
N VAL A 63 11.23 40.67 9.56
CA VAL A 63 9.77 40.73 9.62
C VAL A 63 9.19 40.42 8.25
N VAL A 64 8.27 39.47 8.22
CA VAL A 64 7.45 39.12 7.05
C VAL A 64 6.09 39.79 7.21
N SER A 65 5.63 40.49 6.17
CA SER A 65 4.32 41.14 6.14
C SER A 65 3.27 40.20 5.55
N LEU A 66 2.14 40.08 6.26
CA LEU A 66 1.03 39.20 5.92
C LEU A 66 -0.29 39.99 5.96
N CYS A 67 -1.31 39.53 5.24
CA CYS A 67 -2.69 39.98 5.46
C CYS A 67 -3.69 38.83 5.30
N MET A 68 -4.91 39.00 5.82
CA MET A 68 -5.99 38.01 5.71
C MET A 68 -7.11 38.57 4.83
N PRO A 69 -7.09 38.35 3.51
CA PRO A 69 -7.93 39.06 2.54
C PRO A 69 -9.44 38.86 2.76
N HIS A 70 -9.86 37.77 3.41
CA HIS A 70 -11.26 37.46 3.65
C HIS A 70 -11.74 37.72 5.09
N VAL A 71 -10.83 38.11 5.99
CA VAL A 71 -11.16 38.38 7.40
C VAL A 71 -11.02 39.86 7.70
N ASP A 72 -9.85 40.43 7.37
CA ASP A 72 -9.52 41.83 7.61
C ASP A 72 -8.48 42.29 6.56
N PRO A 73 -8.93 42.62 5.33
CA PRO A 73 -8.03 42.86 4.18
C PRO A 73 -7.13 44.09 4.35
N ASP A 74 -7.55 45.07 5.14
CA ASP A 74 -6.82 46.32 5.36
C ASP A 74 -5.76 46.19 6.46
N ARG A 75 -5.83 45.13 7.28
CA ARG A 75 -4.89 44.90 8.38
C ARG A 75 -3.65 44.14 7.92
N VAL A 76 -2.51 44.82 7.98
CA VAL A 76 -1.19 44.21 7.80
C VAL A 76 -0.72 43.61 9.12
N LEU A 77 -0.38 42.33 9.10
CA LEU A 77 0.17 41.57 10.21
C LEU A 77 1.67 41.40 10.04
N SER A 78 2.41 41.43 11.14
CA SER A 78 3.86 41.20 11.17
C SER A 78 4.15 39.82 11.73
N ALA A 79 4.97 39.03 11.03
CA ALA A 79 5.37 37.69 11.47
C ALA A 79 6.89 37.49 11.38
N ARG A 80 7.40 36.50 12.12
CA ARG A 80 8.83 36.14 12.14
C ARG A 80 9.01 34.64 11.97
N ALA A 81 10.05 34.22 11.27
CA ALA A 81 10.35 32.80 11.11
C ALA A 81 10.80 32.19 12.44
N GLU A 82 10.21 31.06 12.80
CA GLU A 82 10.61 30.28 13.98
C GLU A 82 11.86 29.47 13.64
N PRO A 83 13.01 29.70 14.30
CA PRO A 83 14.28 29.06 13.91
C PRO A 83 14.26 27.53 13.94
N GLU A 84 13.55 26.95 14.91
CA GLU A 84 13.40 25.49 15.09
C GLU A 84 12.45 24.86 14.05
N MET A 85 11.71 25.68 13.30
CA MET A 85 10.74 25.27 12.29
C MET A 85 11.01 25.95 10.95
N TRP A 86 12.30 26.22 10.68
CA TRP A 86 12.82 26.65 9.38
C TRP A 86 13.44 25.46 8.65
N CYS A 87 12.78 25.00 7.59
CA CYS A 87 13.22 23.87 6.79
C CYS A 87 13.48 24.33 5.35
N PRO A 88 14.72 24.74 5.00
CA PRO A 88 15.02 25.30 3.70
C PRO A 88 14.99 24.24 2.59
N PRO A 89 14.86 24.64 1.31
CA PRO A 89 15.00 23.74 0.18
C PRO A 89 16.40 23.12 0.14
N ARG A 90 16.49 21.80 -0.06
CA ARG A 90 17.77 21.07 -0.04
C ARG A 90 17.80 19.86 -0.98
N VAL A 91 18.97 19.52 -1.51
CA VAL A 91 19.12 18.45 -2.52
C VAL A 91 18.96 17.03 -1.99
N SER A 92 19.14 16.83 -0.68
CA SER A 92 19.02 15.53 -0.03
C SER A 92 18.35 15.66 1.33
N GLN A 93 17.65 14.63 1.78
CA GLN A 93 17.06 14.55 3.12
C GLN A 93 18.07 14.77 4.24
N LEU A 94 19.36 14.44 4.00
CA LEU A 94 20.41 14.60 5.00
C LEU A 94 20.63 16.08 5.37
N PRO A 95 20.76 16.39 6.68
CA PRO A 95 21.07 17.74 7.14
C PRO A 95 22.38 18.26 6.53
N GLY A 96 22.40 19.53 6.11
CA GLY A 96 23.60 20.18 5.57
C GLY A 96 23.92 19.85 4.11
N SER A 97 23.00 19.20 3.37
CA SER A 97 23.13 19.07 1.92
C SER A 97 23.14 20.45 1.24
N GLY A 98 23.91 20.57 0.15
CA GLY A 98 24.15 21.84 -0.54
C GLY A 98 22.86 22.48 -1.11
N PRO A 99 22.94 23.74 -1.57
CA PRO A 99 21.79 24.46 -2.12
C PRO A 99 21.22 23.74 -3.34
N VAL A 100 19.90 23.87 -3.55
CA VAL A 100 19.21 23.31 -4.72
C VAL A 100 19.68 24.04 -6.00
N PRO A 101 20.20 23.32 -7.01
CA PRO A 101 20.49 23.89 -8.32
C PRO A 101 19.22 24.48 -8.96
N VAL A 102 19.37 25.63 -9.62
CA VAL A 102 18.28 26.28 -10.34
C VAL A 102 17.72 25.33 -11.41
N GLY A 103 16.41 25.13 -11.40
CA GLY A 103 15.72 24.24 -12.35
C GLY A 103 15.68 22.77 -11.95
N GLN A 104 16.26 22.38 -10.81
CA GLN A 104 16.10 21.02 -10.29
C GLN A 104 14.65 20.79 -9.83
N ALA A 105 13.98 19.83 -10.48
CA ALA A 105 12.57 19.58 -10.30
C ALA A 105 12.20 18.77 -9.05
N GLN A 106 13.16 18.28 -8.25
CA GLN A 106 12.87 17.57 -7.00
C GLN A 106 13.89 17.95 -5.92
N TYR A 107 13.38 18.38 -4.76
CA TYR A 107 14.16 18.71 -3.57
C TYR A 107 13.36 18.39 -2.29
N PHE A 108 14.02 18.47 -1.15
CA PHE A 108 13.45 18.24 0.18
C PHE A 108 13.31 19.56 0.95
N GLY A 109 12.50 19.56 2.01
CA GLY A 109 12.22 20.75 2.81
C GLY A 109 11.32 21.75 2.09
N ASP A 110 11.70 23.02 2.12
CA ASP A 110 10.92 24.17 1.65
C ASP A 110 9.65 24.44 2.45
N LEU A 111 9.78 24.38 3.78
CA LEU A 111 8.71 24.69 4.73
C LEU A 111 9.22 25.69 5.76
N ALA A 112 8.37 26.65 6.12
CA ALA A 112 8.65 27.60 7.18
C ALA A 112 7.40 27.84 8.01
N VAL A 113 7.59 27.82 9.34
CA VAL A 113 6.57 28.29 10.28
C VAL A 113 6.91 29.71 10.72
N LEU A 114 5.93 30.60 10.59
CA LEU A 114 6.02 31.98 11.06
C LEU A 114 5.17 32.15 12.32
N ARG A 115 5.69 32.89 13.30
CA ARG A 115 4.92 33.36 14.46
C ARG A 115 4.44 34.79 14.23
N LEU A 116 3.14 35.00 14.39
CA LEU A 116 2.54 36.33 14.37
C LEU A 116 2.98 37.13 15.59
N SER A 117 3.32 38.40 15.38
CA SER A 117 3.71 39.33 16.45
C SER A 117 2.49 39.79 17.28
N GLU A 118 1.29 39.65 16.70
CA GLU A 118 0.00 40.00 17.29
C GLU A 118 -0.98 38.84 17.07
N PRO A 119 -2.04 38.71 17.89
CA PRO A 119 -3.09 37.72 17.64
C PRO A 119 -3.76 37.91 16.29
N ALA A 120 -4.17 36.79 15.67
CA ALA A 120 -4.95 36.82 14.45
C ALA A 120 -6.25 37.64 14.62
N PRO A 121 -6.73 38.34 13.57
CA PRO A 121 -7.96 39.13 13.62
C PRO A 121 -9.18 38.30 14.07
N HIS A 122 -10.16 38.97 14.68
CA HIS A 122 -11.40 38.31 15.07
C HIS A 122 -12.11 37.69 13.85
N GLY A 123 -12.45 36.42 13.93
CA GLY A 123 -13.06 35.66 12.82
C GLY A 123 -12.05 34.84 12.00
N ALA A 124 -10.75 35.02 12.24
CA ALA A 124 -9.73 34.10 11.76
C ALA A 124 -9.81 32.77 12.53
N GLU A 125 -9.71 31.66 11.81
CA GLU A 125 -9.77 30.32 12.38
C GLU A 125 -8.67 29.45 11.75
N PRO A 126 -7.92 28.65 12.54
CA PRO A 126 -6.92 27.74 11.99
C PRO A 126 -7.54 26.71 11.03
N ALA A 127 -6.84 26.40 9.95
CA ALA A 127 -7.28 25.37 9.01
C ALA A 127 -7.19 23.97 9.62
N ALA A 128 -8.16 23.13 9.29
CA ALA A 128 -8.07 21.69 9.56
C ALA A 128 -7.17 21.02 8.51
N PHE A 129 -6.37 20.02 8.92
CA PHE A 129 -5.48 19.26 8.06
C PHE A 129 -5.86 17.78 8.02
N LEU A 130 -5.83 17.18 6.85
CA LEU A 130 -6.01 15.74 6.66
C LEU A 130 -5.00 15.19 5.65
N PRO A 131 -4.60 13.91 5.74
CA PRO A 131 -3.80 13.29 4.69
C PRO A 131 -4.51 13.39 3.32
N GLU A 132 -3.72 13.50 2.27
CA GLU A 132 -4.20 13.46 0.88
C GLU A 132 -4.86 12.09 0.57
N ARG A 133 -5.77 12.07 -0.42
CA ARG A 133 -6.45 10.87 -0.88
C ARG A 133 -6.55 10.90 -2.40
N GLU A 134 -6.14 9.80 -3.01
CA GLU A 134 -6.23 9.64 -4.47
C GLU A 134 -7.66 9.86 -4.98
N GLY A 135 -7.76 10.50 -6.14
CA GLY A 135 -9.03 10.75 -6.84
C GLY A 135 -9.88 11.89 -6.29
N HIS A 136 -9.39 12.64 -5.29
CA HIS A 136 -10.08 13.81 -4.77
C HIS A 136 -9.61 15.12 -5.42
N GLU A 137 -10.56 15.95 -5.86
CA GLU A 137 -10.25 17.28 -6.37
C GLU A 137 -9.73 18.19 -5.26
N VAL A 138 -8.65 18.91 -5.57
CA VAL A 138 -8.06 19.91 -4.68
C VAL A 138 -8.02 21.29 -5.32
N VAL A 139 -8.06 22.31 -4.48
CA VAL A 139 -8.10 23.72 -4.88
C VAL A 139 -6.95 24.48 -4.24
N ALA A 140 -6.30 25.35 -5.00
CA ALA A 140 -5.34 26.32 -4.49
C ALA A 140 -5.82 27.75 -4.82
N LEU A 141 -5.69 28.66 -3.86
CA LEU A 141 -5.96 30.09 -4.07
C LEU A 141 -4.66 30.81 -4.43
N TRP A 142 -4.74 31.71 -5.40
CA TRP A 142 -3.66 32.67 -5.65
C TRP A 142 -3.55 33.67 -4.51
N ALA A 143 -2.35 34.22 -4.29
CA ALA A 143 -2.02 35.06 -3.14
C ALA A 143 -2.96 36.23 -2.85
N SER A 144 -3.71 36.76 -3.82
CA SER A 144 -4.71 37.81 -3.52
C SER A 144 -5.92 37.31 -2.73
N GLY A 145 -6.13 35.99 -2.64
CA GLY A 145 -7.33 35.37 -2.11
C GLY A 145 -8.55 35.46 -3.04
N HIS A 146 -8.46 36.12 -4.20
CA HIS A 146 -9.64 36.33 -5.03
C HIS A 146 -10.19 34.99 -5.58
N GLU A 147 -11.50 34.76 -5.44
CA GLU A 147 -12.16 33.50 -5.83
C GLU A 147 -12.04 33.16 -7.33
N LEU A 148 -11.90 34.18 -8.19
CA LEU A 148 -11.71 34.04 -9.63
C LEU A 148 -10.31 33.55 -10.00
N THR A 149 -9.34 33.71 -9.10
CA THR A 149 -7.95 33.24 -9.24
C THR A 149 -7.75 31.95 -8.45
N THR A 150 -8.64 30.98 -8.67
CA THR A 150 -8.57 29.63 -8.13
C THR A 150 -7.95 28.68 -9.14
N LEU A 151 -7.09 27.79 -8.67
CA LEU A 151 -6.56 26.67 -9.41
C LEU A 151 -7.21 25.39 -8.90
N ARG A 152 -7.69 24.55 -9.82
CA ARG A 152 -8.25 23.23 -9.55
C ARG A 152 -7.28 22.18 -10.06
N ALA A 153 -6.95 21.21 -9.24
CA ALA A 153 -6.02 20.15 -9.60
C ALA A 153 -6.45 18.79 -9.06
N MET A 154 -5.88 17.74 -9.63
CA MET A 154 -6.05 16.36 -9.21
C MET A 154 -4.68 15.77 -8.84
N PRO A 155 -4.55 15.09 -7.69
CA PRO A 155 -3.39 14.26 -7.39
C PRO A 155 -3.18 13.20 -8.47
N ARG A 156 -2.00 13.24 -9.11
CA ARG A 156 -1.58 12.25 -10.13
C ARG A 156 -0.65 11.21 -9.53
N ALA A 157 0.31 11.66 -8.75
CA ALA A 157 1.31 10.81 -8.13
C ALA A 157 1.85 11.48 -6.87
N VAL A 158 2.10 10.68 -5.83
CA VAL A 158 2.93 11.09 -4.70
C VAL A 158 4.34 10.59 -4.97
N ALA A 159 5.34 11.42 -4.74
CA ALA A 159 6.76 11.10 -4.69
C ALA A 159 7.28 11.44 -3.29
N GLU A 160 8.45 10.92 -2.89
CA GLU A 160 8.93 10.97 -1.50
C GLU A 160 8.72 12.30 -0.76
N SER A 161 9.02 13.44 -1.39
CA SER A 161 8.79 14.76 -0.80
C SER A 161 7.54 15.47 -1.31
N TRP A 162 7.05 15.16 -2.52
CA TRP A 162 6.08 16.00 -3.25
C TRP A 162 4.88 15.21 -3.78
N ILE A 163 3.73 15.87 -3.83
CA ILE A 163 2.54 15.46 -4.57
C ILE A 163 2.58 16.16 -5.92
N ALA A 164 2.64 15.40 -7.00
CA ALA A 164 2.46 15.88 -8.35
C ALA A 164 0.96 15.96 -8.69
N LEU A 165 0.53 17.13 -9.14
CA LEU A 165 -0.86 17.47 -9.39
C LEU A 165 -1.05 17.82 -10.87
N ASP A 166 -2.08 17.26 -11.49
CA ASP A 166 -2.54 17.65 -12.81
C ASP A 166 -3.53 18.82 -12.68
N VAL A 167 -3.21 19.96 -13.28
CA VAL A 167 -4.10 21.13 -13.28
C VAL A 167 -5.27 20.85 -14.24
N ILE A 168 -6.48 20.78 -13.68
CA ILE A 168 -7.72 20.51 -14.42
C ILE A 168 -8.56 21.77 -14.64
N GLY A 169 -8.21 22.90 -14.01
CA GLY A 169 -8.86 24.18 -14.21
C GLY A 169 -8.10 25.36 -13.59
N GLY A 170 -8.16 26.52 -14.24
CA GLY A 170 -7.38 27.69 -13.87
C GLY A 170 -5.97 27.67 -14.46
N ALA A 171 -5.17 28.68 -14.11
CA ALA A 171 -3.77 28.78 -14.52
C ALA A 171 -2.87 28.83 -13.28
N ALA A 172 -1.72 28.14 -13.37
CA ALA A 172 -0.72 28.13 -12.32
C ALA A 172 0.08 29.44 -12.34
N TYR A 173 0.11 30.14 -11.20
CA TYR A 173 0.87 31.36 -11.00
C TYR A 173 1.78 31.22 -9.79
N GLU A 174 2.94 31.88 -9.79
CA GLU A 174 3.92 31.87 -8.69
C GLU A 174 3.30 32.24 -7.34
N GLY A 175 2.30 33.14 -7.33
CA GLY A 175 1.60 33.52 -6.10
C GLY A 175 0.69 32.45 -5.48
N CYS A 176 0.54 31.25 -6.07
CA CYS A 176 -0.11 30.13 -5.39
C CYS A 176 0.84 29.43 -4.39
N SER A 177 2.16 29.62 -4.53
CA SER A 177 3.16 28.96 -3.68
C SER A 177 3.04 29.39 -2.21
N GLY A 178 3.31 28.46 -1.31
CA GLY A 178 3.13 28.56 0.13
C GLY A 178 1.67 28.44 0.59
N GLY A 179 0.70 28.48 -0.33
CA GLY A 179 -0.72 28.41 -0.01
C GLY A 179 -1.23 27.00 0.29
N PRO A 180 -2.40 26.90 0.94
CA PRO A 180 -3.02 25.61 1.23
C PRO A 180 -3.54 24.92 -0.04
N LEU A 181 -3.31 23.60 -0.12
CA LEU A 181 -3.98 22.71 -1.05
C LEU A 181 -5.26 22.17 -0.38
N TRP A 182 -6.42 22.65 -0.82
CA TRP A 182 -7.71 22.48 -0.14
C TRP A 182 -8.57 21.38 -0.76
N ASP A 183 -9.01 20.40 0.05
CA ASP A 183 -10.05 19.45 -0.32
C ASP A 183 -11.42 20.00 0.10
N ARG A 184 -12.21 20.45 -0.89
CA ARG A 184 -13.54 21.02 -0.67
C ARG A 184 -14.54 20.05 -0.05
N THR A 185 -14.41 18.75 -0.33
CA THR A 185 -15.35 17.74 0.14
C THR A 185 -15.14 17.45 1.62
N ARG A 186 -13.88 17.51 2.07
CA ARG A 186 -13.50 17.24 3.46
C ARG A 186 -13.29 18.49 4.30
N GLU A 187 -13.40 19.67 3.69
CA GLU A 187 -13.17 20.98 4.31
C GLU A 187 -11.83 21.01 5.07
N ALA A 188 -10.76 20.54 4.42
CA ALA A 188 -9.44 20.42 5.03
C ALA A 188 -8.30 20.66 4.04
N VAL A 189 -7.18 21.14 4.58
CA VAL A 189 -5.90 21.27 3.88
C VAL A 189 -5.23 19.90 3.82
N VAL A 190 -4.78 19.50 2.62
CA VAL A 190 -4.10 18.22 2.40
C VAL A 190 -2.60 18.36 2.14
N GLY A 191 -2.16 19.59 1.88
CA GLY A 191 -0.76 19.93 1.65
C GLY A 191 -0.54 21.42 1.45
N ILE A 192 0.71 21.79 1.14
CA ILE A 192 1.14 23.16 0.85
C ILE A 192 1.73 23.20 -0.56
N VAL A 193 1.29 24.14 -1.39
CA VAL A 193 1.81 24.33 -2.75
C VAL A 193 3.24 24.86 -2.68
N ILE A 194 4.17 24.32 -3.46
CA ILE A 194 5.59 24.73 -3.42
C ILE A 194 6.17 25.11 -4.78
N ALA A 195 5.67 24.55 -5.88
CA ALA A 195 6.19 24.87 -7.20
C ALA A 195 5.10 24.81 -8.26
N THR A 196 5.14 25.78 -9.17
CA THR A 196 4.38 25.79 -10.42
C THR A 196 5.38 25.59 -11.56
N HIS A 197 5.29 24.48 -12.29
CA HIS A 197 6.12 24.30 -13.48
C HIS A 197 5.34 24.74 -14.72
N ILE A 198 5.67 25.93 -15.23
CA ILE A 198 5.17 26.42 -16.51
C ILE A 198 6.14 25.91 -17.59
N PRO A 199 5.70 25.09 -18.57
CA PRO A 199 6.57 24.67 -19.68
C PRO A 199 7.17 25.90 -20.39
N THR A 200 8.48 25.89 -20.61
CA THR A 200 9.19 26.99 -21.26
C THR A 200 8.63 27.21 -22.68
N PRO A 201 8.23 28.43 -23.08
CA PRO A 201 7.78 28.68 -24.44
C PRO A 201 9.00 28.58 -25.38
N GLY A 202 9.14 27.46 -26.11
CA GLY A 202 10.20 27.26 -27.11
C GLY A 202 10.82 25.87 -27.17
N GLY A 203 10.52 24.97 -26.21
CA GLY A 203 10.85 23.54 -26.34
C GLY A 203 9.88 22.83 -27.28
N SER A 204 10.35 21.88 -28.09
CA SER A 204 9.55 21.18 -29.11
C SER A 204 8.46 20.26 -28.57
N ASP A 205 8.18 20.29 -27.27
CA ASP A 205 7.15 19.47 -26.63
C ASP A 205 5.83 20.23 -26.58
N ALA A 206 5.05 19.98 -27.64
CA ALA A 206 3.60 19.99 -27.72
C ALA A 206 2.85 21.13 -26.99
N ALA A 207 2.25 22.00 -27.79
CA ALA A 207 1.01 22.68 -27.42
C ALA A 207 -0.03 21.63 -26.96
N GLY A 208 -0.24 21.50 -25.65
CA GLY A 208 -1.22 20.57 -25.08
C GLY A 208 -0.85 19.93 -23.74
N SER A 209 0.40 20.00 -23.27
CA SER A 209 0.78 19.39 -21.98
C SER A 209 0.24 20.21 -20.80
N PRO A 210 -0.52 19.61 -19.86
CA PRO A 210 -1.06 20.32 -18.71
C PRO A 210 0.08 20.85 -17.81
N SER A 211 -0.07 22.08 -17.31
CA SER A 211 0.85 22.64 -16.32
C SER A 211 0.89 21.71 -15.10
N SER A 212 2.08 21.31 -14.66
CA SER A 212 2.23 20.48 -13.46
C SER A 212 2.39 21.38 -12.24
N LEU A 213 1.60 21.09 -11.21
CA LEU A 213 1.68 21.74 -9.90
C LEU A 213 2.26 20.76 -8.89
N TYR A 214 3.09 21.24 -7.98
CA TYR A 214 3.66 20.41 -6.92
C TYR A 214 3.31 20.96 -5.55
N ALA A 215 3.01 20.05 -4.63
CA ALA A 215 2.71 20.37 -3.24
C ALA A 215 3.45 19.43 -2.28
N ILE A 216 3.62 19.83 -1.03
CA ILE A 216 4.12 18.97 0.05
C ILE A 216 2.91 18.47 0.84
N GLY A 217 2.76 17.15 0.92
CA GLY A 217 1.67 16.51 1.66
C GLY A 217 1.85 16.57 3.17
N LEU A 218 0.75 16.43 3.89
CA LEU A 218 0.74 16.44 5.36
C LEU A 218 1.72 15.45 6.04
N PRO A 219 1.88 14.19 5.60
CA PRO A 219 2.86 13.28 6.20
C PRO A 219 4.30 13.82 6.15
N THR A 220 4.66 14.47 5.04
CA THR A 220 5.97 15.10 4.81
C THR A 220 6.14 16.36 5.64
N ILE A 221 5.08 17.19 5.76
CA ILE A 221 5.08 18.37 6.64
C ILE A 221 5.39 17.94 8.09
N GLU A 222 4.72 16.90 8.59
CA GLU A 222 4.95 16.39 9.95
C GLU A 222 6.33 15.76 10.14
N ALA A 223 6.92 15.19 9.08
CA ALA A 223 8.26 14.61 9.13
C ALA A 223 9.36 15.69 9.11
N GLU A 224 9.19 16.73 8.30
CA GLU A 224 10.14 17.83 8.13
C GLU A 224 10.08 18.86 9.27
N LEU A 225 8.95 18.96 9.98
CA LEU A 225 8.73 19.90 11.09
C LEU A 225 8.40 19.17 12.39
N PRO A 226 9.37 18.52 13.04
CA PRO A 226 9.13 17.68 14.23
C PRO A 226 8.73 18.49 15.47
N GLU A 227 8.97 19.80 15.48
CA GLU A 227 8.58 20.72 16.55
C GLU A 227 7.21 21.38 16.33
N LEU A 228 6.55 21.07 15.21
CA LEU A 228 5.22 21.58 14.88
C LEU A 228 4.20 21.10 15.93
N PRO A 229 3.37 22.01 16.50
CA PRO A 229 2.27 21.57 17.34
C PRO A 229 1.25 20.74 16.53
N PRO A 230 0.52 19.82 17.17
CA PRO A 230 -0.49 19.01 16.49
C PRO A 230 -1.50 19.87 15.72
N LEU A 231 -1.60 19.64 14.42
CA LEU A 231 -2.48 20.39 13.53
C LEU A 231 -3.96 20.08 13.81
N THR A 232 -4.82 21.08 13.60
CA THR A 232 -6.27 20.94 13.77
C THR A 232 -6.83 19.88 12.83
N VAL A 233 -7.84 19.12 13.26
CA VAL A 233 -8.61 18.19 12.41
C VAL A 233 -10.11 18.44 12.55
N PRO A 234 -10.93 18.04 11.56
CA PRO A 234 -12.37 18.06 11.72
C PRO A 234 -12.77 17.19 12.92
N THR A 235 -13.54 17.77 13.84
CA THR A 235 -13.93 17.06 15.07
C THR A 235 -14.90 15.93 14.75
N ALA A 236 -14.55 14.71 15.15
CA ALA A 236 -15.43 13.56 14.97
C ALA A 236 -16.71 13.69 15.82
N VAL A 237 -17.87 13.54 15.17
CA VAL A 237 -19.18 13.56 15.84
C VAL A 237 -19.51 12.18 16.44
N LYS A 238 -19.13 11.11 15.74
CA LYS A 238 -19.37 9.72 16.18
C LYS A 238 -18.39 9.33 17.28
N GLY A 239 -18.82 8.51 18.24
CA GLY A 239 -17.95 8.02 19.32
C GLY A 239 -17.72 8.99 20.48
N ARG A 240 -17.88 10.30 20.26
CA ARG A 240 -17.54 11.34 21.25
C ARG A 240 -18.28 11.20 22.58
N GLN A 241 -19.58 10.90 22.57
CA GLN A 241 -20.35 10.69 23.79
C GLN A 241 -19.92 9.44 24.56
N GLN A 242 -19.63 8.34 23.84
CA GLN A 242 -19.16 7.09 24.46
C GLN A 242 -17.77 7.29 25.09
N LEU A 243 -16.91 8.08 24.44
CA LEU A 243 -15.60 8.44 24.96
C LEU A 243 -15.74 9.31 26.21
N LEU A 244 -16.62 10.32 26.20
CA LEU A 244 -16.90 11.16 27.37
C LEU A 244 -17.39 10.34 28.57
N LEU A 245 -18.34 9.44 28.37
CA LEU A 245 -18.85 8.56 29.43
C LEU A 245 -17.75 7.68 30.03
N ALA A 246 -16.87 7.12 29.19
CA ALA A 246 -15.73 6.33 29.67
C ALA A 246 -14.74 7.19 30.47
N LEU A 247 -14.50 8.45 30.07
CA LEU A 247 -13.66 9.40 30.83
C LEU A 247 -14.25 9.69 32.21
N GLU A 248 -15.56 9.95 32.30
CA GLU A 248 -16.24 10.24 33.57
C GLU A 248 -16.17 9.05 34.54
N GLN A 249 -16.20 7.82 34.01
CA GLN A 249 -16.05 6.59 34.82
C GLN A 249 -14.62 6.34 35.29
N LEU A 250 -13.62 6.62 34.45
CA LEU A 250 -12.20 6.42 34.75
C LEU A 250 -11.61 7.56 35.60
N LEU A 251 -12.16 8.77 35.50
CA LEU A 251 -11.70 9.98 36.17
C LEU A 251 -12.82 10.58 37.06
N PRO A 252 -13.24 9.90 38.14
CA PRO A 252 -14.44 10.26 38.90
C PRO A 252 -14.34 11.56 39.73
N GLY A 253 -13.20 12.28 39.71
CA GLY A 253 -13.00 13.49 40.50
C GLY A 253 -12.29 14.62 39.76
N GLY A 254 -12.65 15.88 40.04
CA GLY A 254 -12.08 17.05 39.37
C GLY A 254 -10.55 17.17 39.47
N ASN A 255 -9.92 16.61 40.52
CA ASN A 255 -8.46 16.58 40.59
C ASN A 255 -7.82 15.65 39.55
N SER A 256 -8.42 14.47 39.31
CA SER A 256 -7.94 13.51 38.32
C SER A 256 -8.00 14.07 36.90
N VAL A 257 -9.09 14.77 36.59
CA VAL A 257 -9.28 15.48 35.31
C VAL A 257 -8.24 16.60 35.15
N ARG A 258 -8.01 17.43 36.17
CA ARG A 258 -7.00 18.51 36.10
C ARG A 258 -5.58 17.99 35.87
N VAL A 259 -5.20 16.90 36.51
CA VAL A 259 -3.87 16.28 36.30
C VAL A 259 -3.74 15.77 34.87
N CYS A 260 -4.76 15.06 34.37
CA CYS A 260 -4.77 14.57 32.99
C CYS A 260 -4.78 15.73 31.98
N GLU A 261 -5.56 16.78 32.24
CA GLU A 261 -5.66 17.95 31.39
C GLU A 261 -4.33 18.70 31.28
N ALA A 262 -3.64 18.94 32.40
CA ALA A 262 -2.33 19.59 32.39
C ALA A 262 -1.27 18.76 31.67
N ARG A 263 -1.31 17.43 31.81
CA ARG A 263 -0.41 16.51 31.08
C ARG A 263 -0.70 16.55 29.58
N LEU A 264 -1.97 16.47 29.20
CA LEU A 264 -2.39 16.48 27.80
C LEU A 264 -2.09 17.83 27.13
N SER A 265 -2.37 18.96 27.80
CA SER A 265 -2.08 20.29 27.28
C SER A 265 -0.59 20.48 27.04
N ALA A 266 0.28 19.98 27.93
CA ALA A 266 1.71 19.99 27.74
C ALA A 266 2.16 19.13 26.55
N LYS A 267 1.65 17.89 26.41
CA LYS A 267 1.97 17.01 25.27
C LYS A 267 1.51 17.59 23.94
N LEU A 268 0.34 18.24 23.91
CA LEU A 268 -0.22 18.86 22.71
C LEU A 268 0.25 20.31 22.47
N ARG A 269 1.07 20.88 23.36
CA ARG A 269 1.50 22.30 23.33
C ARG A 269 0.33 23.29 23.23
N ARG A 270 -0.75 23.05 23.99
CA ARG A 270 -1.96 23.88 24.04
C ARG A 270 -2.12 24.55 25.41
N GLU A 271 -2.92 25.60 25.45
CA GLU A 271 -3.27 26.26 26.71
C GLU A 271 -4.10 25.33 27.61
N SER A 272 -3.78 25.35 28.90
CA SER A 272 -4.52 24.61 29.92
C SER A 272 -5.70 25.44 30.44
N ALA A 273 -6.85 24.80 30.62
CA ALA A 273 -8.01 25.38 31.29
C ALA A 273 -7.83 25.52 32.81
N GLY A 274 -6.79 24.90 33.38
CA GLY A 274 -6.42 24.98 34.79
C GLY A 274 -7.58 24.58 35.72
N GLN A 275 -8.04 25.52 36.54
CA GLN A 275 -9.12 25.27 37.50
C GLN A 275 -10.48 24.97 36.85
N ALA A 276 -10.68 25.38 35.60
CA ALA A 276 -11.92 25.16 34.86
C ALA A 276 -11.95 23.83 34.09
N ALA A 277 -10.95 22.95 34.27
CA ALA A 277 -10.90 21.67 33.57
C ALA A 277 -12.03 20.72 34.02
N ASP A 278 -12.74 20.16 33.04
CA ASP A 278 -13.73 19.10 33.18
C ASP A 278 -13.53 18.04 32.07
N SER A 279 -14.23 16.92 32.16
CA SER A 279 -14.10 15.81 31.20
C SER A 279 -14.42 16.24 29.76
N TYR A 280 -15.31 17.22 29.59
CA TYR A 280 -15.70 17.75 28.29
C TYR A 280 -14.59 18.58 27.65
N ARG A 281 -13.93 19.45 28.41
CA ARG A 281 -12.78 20.25 27.97
C ARG A 281 -11.57 19.37 27.72
N LEU A 282 -11.30 18.40 28.59
CA LEU A 282 -10.25 17.39 28.39
C LEU A 282 -10.44 16.66 27.05
N LEU A 283 -11.67 16.20 26.78
CA LEU A 283 -11.99 15.56 25.51
C LEU A 283 -11.84 16.53 24.32
N SER A 284 -12.29 17.77 24.47
CA SER A 284 -12.24 18.78 23.40
C SER A 284 -10.81 19.22 23.06
N LEU A 285 -9.87 19.16 24.01
CA LEU A 285 -8.45 19.35 23.75
C LEU A 285 -7.89 18.28 22.79
N ALA A 286 -8.41 17.05 22.88
CA ALA A 286 -7.95 15.88 22.12
C ALA A 286 -8.62 15.71 20.75
N THR A 287 -9.94 15.85 20.64
CA THR A 287 -10.71 15.43 19.44
C THR A 287 -10.59 16.37 18.24
N GLY A 288 -9.98 17.54 18.42
CA GLY A 288 -9.84 18.57 17.38
C GLY A 288 -8.43 18.70 16.82
N VAL A 289 -7.48 17.81 17.19
CA VAL A 289 -6.10 17.85 16.71
C VAL A 289 -5.60 16.47 16.30
N ARG A 290 -4.64 16.43 15.38
CA ARG A 290 -3.96 15.20 14.94
C ARG A 290 -3.37 14.46 16.13
N ARG A 291 -3.64 13.17 16.22
CA ARG A 291 -3.12 12.25 17.26
C ARG A 291 -3.50 12.65 18.69
N GLY A 292 -4.45 13.56 18.89
CA GLY A 292 -4.88 14.01 20.21
C GLY A 292 -5.59 12.92 21.02
N VAL A 293 -6.38 12.06 20.37
CA VAL A 293 -7.06 10.94 21.03
C VAL A 293 -6.08 9.86 21.52
N PRO A 294 -5.10 9.40 20.71
CA PRO A 294 -4.00 8.57 21.22
C PRO A 294 -3.26 9.15 22.42
N GLU A 295 -2.96 10.46 22.41
CA GLU A 295 -2.31 11.15 23.54
C GLU A 295 -3.20 11.17 24.80
N LEU A 296 -4.50 11.41 24.64
CA LEU A 296 -5.47 11.36 25.74
C LEU A 296 -5.49 9.97 26.39
N VAL A 297 -5.57 8.91 25.60
CA VAL A 297 -5.53 7.53 26.09
C VAL A 297 -4.22 7.25 26.83
N ASP A 298 -3.10 7.71 26.29
CA ASP A 298 -1.77 7.54 26.91
C ASP A 298 -1.66 8.26 28.27
N VAL A 299 -2.14 9.51 28.34
CA VAL A 299 -2.16 10.31 29.58
C VAL A 299 -3.03 9.67 30.66
N ILE A 300 -4.18 9.11 30.30
CA ILE A 300 -5.05 8.40 31.25
C ILE A 300 -4.36 7.12 31.74
N ARG A 301 -3.69 6.40 30.84
CA ARG A 301 -2.90 5.20 31.21
C ARG A 301 -1.83 5.56 32.24
N GLU A 302 -1.03 6.58 31.95
CA GLU A 302 0.02 7.08 32.86
C GLU A 302 -0.57 7.49 34.21
N TYR A 303 -1.68 8.24 34.21
CA TYR A 303 -2.34 8.66 35.45
C TYR A 303 -2.83 7.48 36.29
N MET A 304 -3.42 6.46 35.67
CA MET A 304 -3.89 5.26 36.35
C MET A 304 -2.74 4.42 36.91
N VAL A 305 -1.60 4.34 36.21
CA VAL A 305 -0.38 3.69 36.71
C VAL A 305 0.16 4.42 37.94
N ASP A 306 0.18 5.76 37.91
CA ASP A 306 0.70 6.58 39.01
C ASP A 306 -0.22 6.57 40.26
N SER A 307 -1.54 6.46 40.05
CA SER A 307 -2.55 6.69 41.10
C SER A 307 -3.20 5.40 41.65
N GLY A 308 -2.98 4.25 41.01
CA GLY A 308 -3.66 2.99 41.34
C GLY A 308 -3.04 2.24 42.54
N PRO A 309 -3.86 1.69 43.47
CA PRO A 309 -3.38 0.80 44.52
C PRO A 309 -3.11 -0.59 43.91
N VAL A 310 -1.85 -0.83 43.53
CA VAL A 310 -1.34 -2.09 42.95
C VAL A 310 -1.86 -2.39 41.53
N GLY A 311 -1.11 -1.90 40.53
CA GLY A 311 -1.16 -2.38 39.14
C GLY A 311 -2.22 -1.73 38.25
N PHE A 312 -1.86 -1.52 36.98
CA PHE A 312 -2.79 -1.05 35.94
C PHE A 312 -3.83 -2.15 35.64
N PRO A 313 -5.14 -1.88 35.73
CA PRO A 313 -6.18 -2.87 35.42
C PRO A 313 -6.37 -2.97 33.91
N ALA A 314 -5.34 -3.43 33.19
CA ALA A 314 -5.45 -3.84 31.79
C ALA A 314 -6.54 -4.91 31.67
N GLY A 315 -7.51 -4.70 30.78
CA GLY A 315 -8.69 -5.58 30.63
C GLY A 315 -9.87 -5.27 31.57
N SER A 316 -9.90 -4.08 32.20
CA SER A 316 -11.14 -3.60 32.83
C SER A 316 -12.15 -3.16 31.77
N ALA A 317 -13.44 -3.45 32.00
CA ALA A 317 -14.51 -3.12 31.05
C ALA A 317 -14.55 -1.63 30.66
N HIS A 318 -14.25 -0.73 31.62
CA HIS A 318 -14.20 0.72 31.37
C HIS A 318 -13.02 1.13 30.49
N TRP A 319 -11.86 0.49 30.65
CA TRP A 319 -10.69 0.72 29.79
C TRP A 319 -10.93 0.21 28.37
N ASP A 320 -11.50 -0.98 28.22
CA ASP A 320 -11.84 -1.53 26.92
C ASP A 320 -12.90 -0.67 26.19
N GLN A 321 -13.86 -0.13 26.95
CA GLN A 321 -14.82 0.85 26.43
C GLN A 321 -14.14 2.14 25.97
N LEU A 322 -13.17 2.67 26.72
CA LEU A 322 -12.37 3.84 26.32
C LEU A 322 -11.64 3.56 25.00
N LEU A 323 -10.95 2.42 24.89
CA LEU A 323 -10.21 2.03 23.67
C LEU A 323 -11.15 1.86 22.47
N CYS A 324 -12.31 1.22 22.66
CA CYS A 324 -13.31 1.06 21.62
C CYS A 324 -13.84 2.41 21.14
N ALA A 325 -14.21 3.31 22.06
CA ALA A 325 -14.69 4.65 21.72
C ALA A 325 -13.59 5.50 21.04
N ALA A 326 -12.35 5.42 21.53
CA ALA A 326 -11.20 6.10 20.94
C ALA A 326 -10.97 5.68 19.48
N ARG A 327 -11.09 4.39 19.16
CA ARG A 327 -11.01 3.88 17.77
C ARG A 327 -12.16 4.37 16.88
N VAL A 328 -13.34 4.64 17.43
CA VAL A 328 -14.44 5.22 16.65
C VAL A 328 -14.20 6.71 16.37
N VAL A 329 -13.64 7.44 17.33
CA VAL A 329 -13.36 8.88 17.21
C VAL A 329 -12.15 9.15 16.32
N SER A 330 -11.06 8.38 16.46
CA SER A 330 -9.87 8.46 15.61
C SER A 330 -9.51 7.08 15.02
N PRO A 331 -10.22 6.62 13.97
CA PRO A 331 -10.06 5.27 13.42
C PRO A 331 -8.75 5.04 12.68
N ARG A 332 -7.98 6.09 12.39
CA ARG A 332 -6.73 6.02 11.62
C ARG A 332 -5.50 6.47 12.40
N GLU A 333 -5.65 6.75 13.69
CA GLU A 333 -4.53 7.16 14.54
C GLU A 333 -4.45 6.24 15.74
N LEU A 334 -3.42 5.40 15.75
CA LEU A 334 -3.05 4.55 16.86
C LEU A 334 -1.91 5.19 17.67
N LEU A 335 -0.89 5.72 17.01
CA LEU A 335 0.33 6.26 17.60
C LEU A 335 0.11 7.66 18.17
N THR A 336 0.76 7.91 19.31
CA THR A 336 0.94 9.24 19.87
C THR A 336 1.86 10.09 18.98
N VAL A 337 1.90 11.41 19.20
CA VAL A 337 2.77 12.33 18.43
C VAL A 337 4.23 11.91 18.57
N GLN A 338 4.66 11.64 19.80
CA GLN A 338 6.03 11.21 20.08
C GLN A 338 6.35 9.85 19.46
N GLN A 339 5.44 8.87 19.55
CA GLN A 339 5.68 7.54 18.99
C GLN A 339 5.82 7.57 17.46
N ARG A 340 5.00 8.37 16.78
CA ARG A 340 5.12 8.55 15.33
C ARG A 340 6.42 9.27 14.99
N ARG A 341 6.79 10.32 15.71
CA ARG A 341 8.06 11.05 15.52
C ARG A 341 9.26 10.12 15.67
N ASP A 342 9.30 9.32 16.74
CA ASP A 342 10.35 8.34 16.98
C ASP A 342 10.43 7.33 15.82
N LEU A 343 9.28 6.81 15.37
CA LEU A 343 9.24 5.86 14.25
C LEU A 343 9.78 6.48 12.96
N VAL A 344 9.30 7.67 12.58
CA VAL A 344 9.75 8.37 11.37
C VAL A 344 11.27 8.59 11.43
N GLY A 345 11.80 9.03 12.57
CA GLY A 345 13.24 9.21 12.76
C GLY A 345 14.05 7.92 12.60
N LEU A 346 13.47 6.76 12.94
CA LEU A 346 14.09 5.45 12.70
C LEU A 346 13.95 5.01 11.23
N LEU A 347 12.80 5.23 10.60
CA LEU A 347 12.55 4.84 9.22
C LEU A 347 13.41 5.62 8.22
N VAL A 348 13.68 6.90 8.47
CA VAL A 348 14.60 7.73 7.64
C VAL A 348 16.04 7.19 7.68
N ARG A 349 16.41 6.47 8.75
CA ARG A 349 17.73 5.84 8.89
C ARG A 349 17.80 4.44 8.25
N CYS A 350 16.67 3.89 7.81
CA CYS A 350 16.63 2.61 7.10
C CYS A 350 17.02 2.83 5.63
N ASP A 351 17.71 1.87 5.02
CA ASP A 351 18.04 1.94 3.59
C ASP A 351 16.78 1.68 2.74
N GLY A 352 15.99 2.73 2.51
CA GLY A 352 14.71 2.68 1.79
C GLY A 352 14.78 2.06 0.39
N GLY A 353 15.97 2.04 -0.23
CA GLY A 353 16.20 1.44 -1.55
C GLY A 353 16.23 -0.10 -1.60
N ARG A 354 16.13 -0.80 -0.45
CA ARG A 354 16.12 -2.28 -0.38
C ARG A 354 14.81 -2.89 0.11
N ALA A 355 13.84 -2.07 0.50
CA ALA A 355 12.57 -2.59 1.02
C ALA A 355 11.63 -2.92 -0.15
N ASP A 356 11.35 -4.21 -0.36
CA ASP A 356 10.19 -4.66 -1.14
C ASP A 356 8.90 -4.19 -0.43
N LEU A 357 8.49 -2.94 -0.70
CA LEU A 357 7.32 -2.30 -0.07
C LEU A 357 6.04 -3.07 -0.38
N ALA A 358 5.89 -3.54 -1.62
CA ALA A 358 4.73 -4.33 -2.03
C ALA A 358 4.70 -5.69 -1.29
N GLY A 359 5.85 -6.36 -1.15
CA GLY A 359 5.96 -7.59 -0.38
C GLY A 359 5.76 -7.39 1.12
N LEU A 360 6.21 -6.27 1.68
CA LEU A 360 5.92 -5.87 3.06
C LEU A 360 4.41 -5.71 3.28
N LEU A 361 3.74 -4.93 2.42
CA LEU A 361 2.30 -4.71 2.51
C LEU A 361 1.53 -6.02 2.31
N ARG A 362 1.85 -6.84 1.31
CA ARG A 362 1.20 -8.15 1.09
C ARG A 362 1.35 -9.10 2.27
N ALA A 363 2.50 -9.10 2.93
CA ALA A 363 2.74 -9.97 4.09
C ALA A 363 1.87 -9.57 5.29
N VAL A 364 1.61 -8.27 5.45
CA VAL A 364 0.90 -7.70 6.58
C VAL A 364 -0.62 -7.61 6.32
N LEU A 365 -1.00 -7.34 5.08
CA LEU A 365 -2.37 -7.24 4.58
C LEU A 365 -2.65 -8.32 3.51
N PRO A 366 -2.66 -9.62 3.87
CA PRO A 366 -2.79 -10.69 2.87
C PRO A 366 -4.17 -10.78 2.21
N TYR A 367 -5.17 -10.05 2.71
CA TYR A 367 -6.58 -10.15 2.30
C TYR A 367 -7.15 -8.88 1.70
N VAL A 368 -6.33 -7.84 1.47
CA VAL A 368 -6.81 -6.64 0.75
C VAL A 368 -6.83 -6.94 -0.74
N ASP A 369 -7.92 -6.55 -1.40
CA ASP A 369 -8.09 -6.77 -2.85
C ASP A 369 -7.10 -5.93 -3.67
N GLU A 370 -6.76 -4.75 -3.17
CA GLU A 370 -5.78 -3.83 -3.74
C GLU A 370 -4.89 -3.28 -2.62
N LEU A 371 -3.58 -3.21 -2.88
CA LEU A 371 -2.63 -2.68 -1.91
C LEU A 371 -2.68 -1.15 -1.96
N PRO A 372 -2.55 -0.46 -0.80
CA PRO A 372 -2.40 0.97 -0.83
C PRO A 372 -1.14 1.34 -1.64
N PRO A 373 -1.22 2.30 -2.56
CA PRO A 373 -0.04 2.81 -3.24
C PRO A 373 0.80 3.53 -2.20
N VAL A 374 2.05 3.09 -2.04
CA VAL A 374 2.99 3.67 -1.06
C VAL A 374 4.34 3.88 -1.71
N GLN A 375 5.00 4.97 -1.36
CA GLN A 375 6.26 5.38 -2.01
C GLN A 375 7.49 5.21 -1.12
N GLY A 376 7.29 4.93 0.17
CA GLY A 376 8.37 4.75 1.13
C GLY A 376 7.89 4.10 2.42
N LEU A 377 8.83 3.82 3.32
CA LEU A 377 8.52 3.16 4.59
C LEU A 377 7.61 4.00 5.49
N VAL A 378 7.80 5.32 5.54
CA VAL A 378 6.96 6.23 6.33
C VAL A 378 5.50 6.15 5.87
N ASP A 379 5.28 6.30 4.57
CA ASP A 379 3.97 6.23 3.92
C ASP A 379 3.31 4.85 4.10
N ALA A 380 4.10 3.77 3.96
CA ALA A 380 3.63 2.42 4.26
C ALA A 380 3.16 2.27 5.72
N THR A 381 3.90 2.80 6.68
CA THR A 381 3.52 2.73 8.10
C THR A 381 2.31 3.61 8.43
N ASP A 382 2.21 4.82 7.90
CA ASP A 382 1.04 5.70 8.08
C ASP A 382 -0.21 5.05 7.48
N SER A 383 -0.09 4.43 6.30
CA SER A 383 -1.17 3.67 5.67
C SER A 383 -1.64 2.50 6.55
N LEU A 384 -0.70 1.74 7.12
CA LEU A 384 -0.98 0.57 7.95
C LEU A 384 -1.58 0.89 9.32
N GLU A 385 -1.37 2.12 9.82
CA GLU A 385 -1.94 2.59 11.08
C GLU A 385 -3.48 2.56 11.08
N GLY A 386 -4.09 2.78 9.91
CA GLY A 386 -5.55 2.77 9.74
C GLY A 386 -6.19 1.41 9.46
N TYR A 387 -5.42 0.32 9.44
CA TYR A 387 -5.95 -1.02 9.22
C TYR A 387 -6.23 -1.74 10.54
N ASP A 388 -7.49 -2.16 10.68
CA ASP A 388 -7.89 -3.01 11.78
C ASP A 388 -7.36 -4.45 11.62
N GLN A 389 -7.20 -5.12 12.75
CA GLN A 389 -6.85 -6.54 12.77
C GLN A 389 -7.97 -7.39 12.16
N PRO A 390 -7.70 -8.25 11.17
CA PRO A 390 -8.61 -9.33 10.82
C PRO A 390 -8.77 -10.24 12.04
N GLY A 391 -10.01 -10.64 12.36
CA GLY A 391 -10.30 -11.46 13.53
C GLY A 391 -9.37 -12.67 13.64
N GLY A 392 -8.59 -12.74 14.72
CA GLY A 392 -7.67 -13.84 15.02
C GLY A 392 -6.18 -13.49 15.12
N ARG A 393 -5.72 -12.31 14.68
CA ARG A 393 -4.33 -11.85 14.89
C ARG A 393 -4.25 -10.96 16.13
N LEU A 394 -3.24 -11.18 17.01
CA LEU A 394 -3.03 -10.37 18.22
C LEU A 394 -2.16 -9.13 18.00
N VAL A 395 -1.29 -9.12 16.98
CA VAL A 395 -0.35 -8.02 16.70
C VAL A 395 -0.91 -7.14 15.56
N PRO A 396 -1.07 -5.81 15.72
CA PRO A 396 -1.62 -4.93 14.69
C PRO A 396 -0.78 -4.88 13.39
N PRO A 397 -1.39 -4.62 12.22
CA PRO A 397 -0.68 -4.50 10.94
C PRO A 397 0.54 -3.58 10.99
N LEU A 398 0.40 -2.39 11.58
CA LEU A 398 1.51 -1.47 11.80
C LEU A 398 2.70 -2.12 12.52
N LEU A 399 2.47 -2.76 13.67
CA LEU A 399 3.55 -3.40 14.43
C LEU A 399 4.17 -4.58 13.66
N GLN A 400 3.36 -5.34 12.94
CA GLN A 400 3.84 -6.42 12.07
C GLN A 400 4.80 -5.90 10.99
N ALA A 401 4.49 -4.75 10.37
CA ALA A 401 5.36 -4.14 9.38
C ALA A 401 6.67 -3.63 9.99
N VAL A 402 6.62 -2.92 11.13
CA VAL A 402 7.82 -2.42 11.79
C VAL A 402 8.74 -3.56 12.23
N ILE A 403 8.18 -4.67 12.73
CA ILE A 403 8.97 -5.89 13.03
C ILE A 403 9.68 -6.38 11.77
N ARG A 404 8.98 -6.47 10.63
CA ARG A 404 9.58 -6.95 9.38
C ARG A 404 10.66 -6.02 8.85
N ILE A 405 10.47 -4.70 8.94
CA ILE A 405 11.48 -3.70 8.60
C ILE A 405 12.72 -3.91 9.47
N GLY A 406 12.55 -4.02 10.80
CA GLY A 406 13.65 -4.28 11.73
C GLY A 406 14.41 -5.58 11.44
N LEU A 407 13.72 -6.65 11.00
CA LEU A 407 14.36 -7.90 10.59
C LEU A 407 15.21 -7.75 9.32
N THR A 408 14.76 -6.94 8.35
CA THR A 408 15.52 -6.65 7.13
C THR A 408 16.77 -5.84 7.46
N GLU A 409 16.64 -4.80 8.29
CA GLU A 409 17.76 -3.97 8.77
C GLU A 409 18.76 -4.75 9.62
N GLY A 410 18.27 -5.64 10.49
CA GLY A 410 19.12 -6.47 11.35
C GLY A 410 19.95 -7.47 10.55
N ALA A 411 19.47 -7.92 9.40
CA ALA A 411 20.25 -8.75 8.48
C ALA A 411 21.37 -7.96 7.76
N ALA A 412 21.29 -6.63 7.73
CA ALA A 412 22.31 -5.75 7.22
C ALA A 412 23.26 -5.22 8.33
N GLU A 413 23.18 -5.80 9.54
CA GLU A 413 23.97 -5.41 10.73
C GLU A 413 23.76 -3.94 11.17
N SER A 414 22.59 -3.36 10.86
CA SER A 414 22.23 -2.00 11.23
C SER A 414 21.84 -1.88 12.72
N SER A 415 22.36 -0.86 13.41
CA SER A 415 21.96 -0.54 14.79
C SER A 415 20.50 -0.09 14.90
N VAL A 416 19.91 0.37 13.79
CA VAL A 416 18.50 0.80 13.71
C VAL A 416 17.53 -0.34 14.03
N ALA A 417 17.92 -1.59 13.75
CA ALA A 417 17.08 -2.76 14.04
C ALA A 417 16.77 -2.91 15.55
N GLN A 418 17.75 -2.63 16.42
CA GLN A 418 17.56 -2.69 17.87
C GLN A 418 16.66 -1.55 18.36
N ASP A 419 16.82 -0.36 17.80
CA ASP A 419 15.98 0.80 18.11
C ASP A 419 14.52 0.55 17.68
N LEU A 420 14.29 -0.06 16.51
CA LEU A 420 12.97 -0.46 16.01
C LEU A 420 12.33 -1.53 16.90
N ASP A 421 13.11 -2.53 17.36
CA ASP A 421 12.60 -3.55 18.28
C ASP A 421 12.18 -2.94 19.63
N ALA A 422 13.00 -2.04 20.18
CA ALA A 422 12.68 -1.33 21.41
C ALA A 422 11.45 -0.41 21.24
N TRP A 423 11.29 0.20 20.07
CA TRP A 423 10.11 0.99 19.74
C TRP A 423 8.84 0.11 19.70
N VAL A 424 8.90 -1.05 19.03
CA VAL A 424 7.78 -2.00 18.95
C VAL A 424 7.36 -2.47 20.35
N ASP A 425 8.31 -2.79 21.22
CA ASP A 425 8.02 -3.26 22.58
C ASP A 425 7.29 -2.19 23.40
N ARG A 426 7.74 -0.92 23.33
CA ARG A 426 7.07 0.20 24.02
C ARG A 426 5.65 0.43 23.50
N VAL A 427 5.46 0.39 22.19
CA VAL A 427 4.14 0.64 21.57
C VAL A 427 3.18 -0.53 21.81
N ALA A 428 3.66 -1.77 21.75
CA ALA A 428 2.87 -2.97 22.02
C ALA A 428 2.28 -2.95 23.43
N VAL A 429 3.09 -2.62 24.44
CA VAL A 429 2.63 -2.51 25.85
C VAL A 429 1.51 -1.48 25.98
N ARG A 430 1.65 -0.30 25.35
CA ARG A 430 0.59 0.72 25.37
C ARG A 430 -0.69 0.23 24.71
N LEU A 431 -0.58 -0.43 23.57
CA LEU A 431 -1.72 -0.93 22.81
C LEU A 431 -2.38 -2.16 23.47
N GLY A 432 -1.86 -2.64 24.61
CA GLY A 432 -2.36 -3.84 25.27
C GLY A 432 -2.03 -5.13 24.53
N VAL A 433 -1.08 -5.10 23.60
CA VAL A 433 -0.63 -6.28 22.85
C VAL A 433 0.27 -7.11 23.77
N PRO A 434 -0.04 -8.40 24.01
CA PRO A 434 0.79 -9.23 24.89
C PRO A 434 2.23 -9.36 24.36
N THR A 435 3.24 -9.17 25.21
CA THR A 435 4.66 -9.32 24.84
C THR A 435 4.96 -10.67 24.22
N ALA A 436 4.31 -11.74 24.70
CA ALA A 436 4.44 -13.09 24.15
C ALA A 436 3.96 -13.17 22.68
N ALA A 437 2.91 -12.42 22.30
CA ALA A 437 2.41 -12.38 20.93
C ALA A 437 3.38 -11.64 19.99
N VAL A 438 3.99 -10.54 20.45
CA VAL A 438 5.05 -9.83 19.72
C VAL A 438 6.26 -10.74 19.52
N TYR A 439 6.71 -11.42 20.59
CA TYR A 439 7.83 -12.36 20.52
C TYR A 439 7.56 -13.51 19.55
N GLN A 440 6.39 -14.16 19.65
CA GLN A 440 6.00 -15.23 18.74
C GLN A 440 5.99 -14.74 17.28
N TYR A 441 5.38 -13.58 17.01
CA TYR A 441 5.38 -13.02 15.66
C TYR A 441 6.78 -12.74 15.12
N ARG A 442 7.70 -12.21 15.95
CA ARG A 442 9.10 -12.03 15.57
C ARG A 442 9.75 -13.37 15.18
N GLN A 443 9.50 -14.44 15.93
CA GLN A 443 10.03 -15.77 15.62
C GLN A 443 9.46 -16.32 14.31
N ASP A 444 8.14 -16.25 14.14
CA ASP A 444 7.47 -16.71 12.92
C ASP A 444 7.93 -15.92 11.68
N ALA A 445 8.10 -14.61 11.82
CA ALA A 445 8.59 -13.73 10.76
C ALA A 445 10.06 -14.02 10.41
N ARG A 446 10.92 -14.29 11.39
CA ARG A 446 12.31 -14.72 11.16
C ARG A 446 12.38 -16.05 10.41
N GLN A 447 11.57 -17.02 10.82
CA GLN A 447 11.50 -18.33 10.15
C GLN A 447 10.98 -18.19 8.71
N SER A 448 9.95 -17.37 8.50
CA SER A 448 9.39 -17.07 7.17
C SER A 448 10.37 -16.33 6.26
N SER A 449 11.17 -15.39 6.80
CA SER A 449 12.20 -14.68 6.05
C SER A 449 13.43 -15.55 5.77
N ALA A 450 13.77 -16.49 6.66
CA ALA A 450 14.82 -17.47 6.45
C ALA A 450 14.42 -18.50 5.37
N THR A 451 13.17 -18.96 5.35
CA THR A 451 12.63 -19.83 4.28
C THR A 451 12.47 -19.09 2.96
N ARG A 452 12.07 -17.80 2.95
CA ARG A 452 12.07 -16.95 1.74
C ARG A 452 13.46 -16.71 1.15
N ARG A 453 14.51 -16.64 1.98
CA ARG A 453 15.89 -16.49 1.49
C ARG A 453 16.45 -17.77 0.87
N THR A 454 15.80 -18.91 1.07
CA THR A 454 16.15 -20.19 0.44
C THR A 454 15.25 -20.61 -0.72
N GLU A 455 14.08 -19.98 -0.88
CA GLU A 455 13.13 -20.25 -1.98
C GLU A 455 12.68 -18.95 -2.63
N GLY A 456 13.49 -18.42 -3.54
CA GLY A 456 13.01 -17.40 -4.48
C GLY A 456 11.88 -18.02 -5.32
N VAL A 457 10.69 -17.41 -5.33
CA VAL A 457 9.66 -17.78 -6.29
C VAL A 457 10.23 -17.43 -7.67
N GLY A 458 10.66 -18.46 -8.40
CA GLY A 458 11.27 -18.30 -9.71
C GLY A 458 10.34 -17.49 -10.65
N PRO A 459 10.93 -16.79 -11.64
CA PRO A 459 10.17 -16.03 -12.62
C PRO A 459 9.14 -16.91 -13.34
N ARG A 460 8.00 -16.34 -13.74
CA ARG A 460 6.94 -17.06 -14.44
C ARG A 460 6.71 -16.45 -15.81
N ILE A 461 6.58 -17.31 -16.81
CA ILE A 461 6.12 -16.92 -18.14
C ILE A 461 4.70 -17.43 -18.30
N GLN A 462 3.78 -16.51 -18.49
CA GLN A 462 2.36 -16.79 -18.60
C GLN A 462 1.93 -16.60 -20.05
N ILE A 463 1.35 -17.65 -20.62
CA ILE A 463 0.89 -17.66 -22.00
C ILE A 463 -0.62 -17.76 -21.96
N GLU A 464 -1.31 -16.69 -22.35
CA GLU A 464 -2.68 -16.82 -22.79
C GLU A 464 -2.64 -17.40 -24.19
N LEU A 465 -3.14 -18.63 -24.34
CA LEU A 465 -3.14 -19.34 -25.60
C LEU A 465 -4.58 -19.45 -26.10
N LEU A 466 -4.81 -19.01 -27.34
CA LEU A 466 -6.12 -19.01 -27.97
C LEU A 466 -6.09 -19.98 -29.18
N PRO A 467 -6.52 -21.24 -29.00
CA PRO A 467 -6.52 -22.22 -30.07
C PRO A 467 -7.66 -21.96 -31.05
N LEU A 468 -7.36 -22.00 -32.35
CA LEU A 468 -8.35 -21.98 -33.42
C LEU A 468 -8.71 -23.42 -33.79
N ALA A 469 -10.00 -23.70 -34.03
CA ALA A 469 -10.44 -25.01 -34.49
C ALA A 469 -9.72 -25.38 -35.81
N PRO A 470 -9.14 -26.60 -35.93
CA PRO A 470 -9.32 -27.79 -35.09
C PRO A 470 -8.30 -27.97 -33.92
N GLY A 471 -7.55 -26.94 -33.52
CA GLY A 471 -6.61 -26.99 -32.38
C GLY A 471 -5.15 -27.15 -32.77
N HIS A 472 -4.78 -26.75 -33.99
CA HIS A 472 -3.41 -26.84 -34.52
C HIS A 472 -2.78 -25.48 -34.83
N ARG A 473 -3.59 -24.42 -34.78
CA ARG A 473 -3.14 -23.04 -34.95
C ARG A 473 -3.58 -22.22 -33.75
N PHE A 474 -2.77 -21.22 -33.42
CA PHE A 474 -2.89 -20.46 -32.18
C PHE A 474 -2.66 -18.97 -32.45
N THR A 475 -3.34 -18.13 -31.69
CA THR A 475 -2.85 -16.80 -31.33
C THR A 475 -2.47 -16.82 -29.85
N TYR A 476 -1.58 -15.93 -29.43
CA TYR A 476 -1.14 -15.93 -28.04
C TYR A 476 -0.65 -14.57 -27.56
N GLN A 477 -0.63 -14.41 -26.23
CA GLN A 477 0.05 -13.32 -25.54
C GLN A 477 0.96 -13.89 -24.47
N ILE A 478 2.20 -13.38 -24.39
CA ILE A 478 3.18 -13.75 -23.38
C ILE A 478 3.33 -12.62 -22.39
N TRP A 479 3.16 -12.97 -21.12
CA TRP A 479 3.40 -12.13 -19.98
C TRP A 479 4.60 -12.65 -19.19
N VAL A 480 5.41 -11.74 -18.69
CA VAL A 480 6.51 -12.08 -17.77
C VAL A 480 6.15 -11.57 -16.39
N TRP A 481 6.21 -12.49 -15.44
CA TRP A 481 6.07 -12.19 -14.02
C TRP A 481 7.38 -12.47 -13.29
N THR A 482 7.86 -11.51 -12.50
CA THR A 482 9.00 -11.72 -11.60
C THR A 482 8.57 -11.56 -10.15
N GLY A 483 9.26 -12.24 -9.23
CA GLY A 483 9.01 -12.12 -7.79
C GLY A 483 9.16 -10.70 -7.24
N GLU A 484 9.74 -9.79 -8.03
CA GLU A 484 9.94 -8.36 -7.74
C GLU A 484 8.73 -7.49 -8.16
N GLY A 485 7.65 -8.08 -8.68
CA GLY A 485 6.40 -7.39 -8.99
C GLY A 485 6.26 -6.91 -10.44
N ARG A 486 7.21 -7.22 -11.32
CA ARG A 486 7.04 -7.06 -12.77
C ARG A 486 5.92 -7.99 -13.24
N HIS A 487 4.92 -7.48 -13.95
CA HIS A 487 3.88 -8.27 -14.62
C HIS A 487 3.40 -7.52 -15.87
N GLU A 488 3.99 -7.80 -17.02
CA GLU A 488 3.69 -7.07 -18.25
C GLU A 488 3.68 -7.97 -19.48
N VAL A 489 2.99 -7.52 -20.53
CA VAL A 489 2.99 -8.16 -21.84
C VAL A 489 4.33 -7.88 -22.50
N VAL A 490 5.05 -8.93 -22.85
CA VAL A 490 6.32 -8.82 -23.57
C VAL A 490 6.18 -9.21 -25.04
N GLN A 491 5.14 -9.97 -25.39
CA GLN A 491 4.89 -10.39 -26.76
C GLN A 491 3.40 -10.65 -27.03
N VAL A 492 2.92 -10.19 -28.18
CA VAL A 492 1.56 -10.44 -28.68
C VAL A 492 1.66 -11.02 -30.09
N GLN A 493 0.89 -12.07 -30.36
CA GLN A 493 0.83 -12.74 -31.66
C GLN A 493 -0.63 -12.87 -32.11
N ASP A 494 -1.09 -11.88 -32.88
CA ASP A 494 -2.48 -11.78 -33.34
C ASP A 494 -2.76 -12.55 -34.65
N SER A 495 -1.72 -13.01 -35.35
CA SER A 495 -1.86 -13.85 -36.54
C SER A 495 -1.62 -15.33 -36.22
N GLU A 496 -2.30 -16.21 -36.96
CA GLU A 496 -2.29 -17.65 -36.73
C GLU A 496 -0.88 -18.27 -36.86
N VAL A 497 -0.41 -18.88 -35.78
CA VAL A 497 0.89 -19.54 -35.72
C VAL A 497 0.77 -21.03 -35.35
N THR A 498 1.82 -21.78 -35.65
CA THR A 498 1.98 -23.19 -35.26
C THR A 498 2.50 -23.31 -33.83
N SER A 499 2.37 -24.49 -33.21
CA SER A 499 2.93 -24.75 -31.87
C SER A 499 4.45 -24.52 -31.78
N ALA A 500 5.21 -24.82 -32.84
CA ALA A 500 6.64 -24.55 -32.90
C ALA A 500 6.96 -23.05 -32.78
N GLN A 501 6.16 -22.20 -33.42
CA GLN A 501 6.32 -20.74 -33.33
C GLN A 501 5.88 -20.18 -31.97
N VAL A 502 4.94 -20.83 -31.27
CA VAL A 502 4.64 -20.49 -29.87
C VAL A 502 5.84 -20.80 -28.97
N VAL A 503 6.45 -21.98 -29.14
CA VAL A 503 7.65 -22.37 -28.39
C VAL A 503 8.82 -21.43 -28.67
N GLU A 504 8.99 -20.98 -29.92
CA GLU A 504 10.01 -19.98 -30.27
C GLU A 504 9.79 -18.66 -29.52
N GLY A 505 8.54 -18.15 -29.47
CA GLY A 505 8.20 -16.97 -28.67
C GLY A 505 8.51 -17.13 -27.18
N ILE A 506 8.18 -18.30 -26.61
CA ILE A 506 8.51 -18.61 -25.20
C ILE A 506 10.04 -18.62 -24.99
N ARG A 507 10.79 -19.23 -25.92
CA ARG A 507 12.26 -19.29 -25.85
C ARG A 507 12.88 -17.90 -25.95
N ALA A 508 12.34 -17.04 -26.82
CA ALA A 508 12.76 -15.65 -26.94
C ALA A 508 12.50 -14.86 -25.65
N ALA A 509 11.30 -14.96 -25.07
CA ALA A 509 10.94 -14.32 -23.81
C ALA A 509 11.82 -14.83 -22.63
N LEU A 510 12.11 -16.13 -22.56
CA LEU A 510 13.03 -16.70 -21.58
C LEU A 510 14.44 -16.09 -21.68
N ARG A 511 14.96 -15.90 -22.91
CA ARG A 511 16.32 -15.39 -23.14
C ARG A 511 16.43 -13.89 -22.86
N THR A 512 15.42 -13.12 -23.25
CA THR A 512 15.45 -11.65 -23.19
C THR A 512 15.01 -11.11 -21.84
N GLU A 513 13.97 -11.70 -21.24
CA GLU A 513 13.27 -11.11 -20.10
C GLU A 513 13.62 -11.74 -18.74
N VAL A 514 14.18 -12.95 -18.75
CA VAL A 514 14.40 -13.76 -17.53
C VAL A 514 15.89 -13.92 -17.16
N GLN A 515 16.80 -13.60 -18.08
CA GLN A 515 18.28 -13.51 -17.98
C GLN A 515 18.98 -14.40 -16.94
N GLU A 516 19.04 -14.01 -15.66
CA GLU A 516 19.83 -14.72 -14.62
C GLU A 516 19.12 -15.96 -14.04
N HIS A 517 17.80 -16.08 -14.19
CA HIS A 517 16.97 -17.09 -13.52
C HIS A 517 16.23 -18.02 -14.48
N VAL A 518 16.72 -18.17 -15.72
CA VAL A 518 16.01 -18.90 -16.79
C VAL A 518 15.71 -20.35 -16.40
N ASP A 519 16.60 -21.00 -15.67
CA ASP A 519 16.42 -22.40 -15.24
C ASP A 519 15.43 -22.56 -14.09
N GLN A 520 15.14 -21.47 -13.40
CA GLN A 520 14.12 -21.42 -12.37
C GLN A 520 12.74 -21.01 -12.89
N ALA A 521 12.62 -20.72 -14.20
CA ALA A 521 11.41 -20.20 -14.78
C ALA A 521 10.30 -21.26 -14.92
N GLN A 522 9.09 -20.92 -14.46
CA GLN A 522 7.89 -21.72 -14.68
C GLN A 522 7.10 -21.19 -15.88
N VAL A 523 6.58 -22.10 -16.71
CA VAL A 523 5.80 -21.78 -17.91
C VAL A 523 4.35 -22.18 -17.67
N GLU A 524 3.44 -21.21 -17.72
CA GLU A 524 2.02 -21.39 -17.40
C GLU A 524 1.16 -21.10 -18.62
N PHE A 525 0.36 -22.09 -19.07
CA PHE A 525 -0.58 -21.90 -20.17
C PHE A 525 -1.99 -21.69 -19.63
N PHE A 526 -2.59 -20.54 -19.94
CA PHE A 526 -3.99 -20.25 -19.68
C PHE A 526 -4.83 -20.64 -20.88
N LEU A 527 -5.77 -21.56 -20.66
CA LEU A 527 -6.61 -22.15 -21.70
C LEU A 527 -8.07 -22.15 -21.26
N ALA A 528 -8.98 -21.94 -22.22
CA ALA A 528 -10.40 -22.18 -21.98
C ALA A 528 -10.63 -23.68 -21.64
N PRO A 529 -11.63 -24.02 -20.81
CA PRO A 529 -11.84 -25.41 -20.36
C PRO A 529 -11.93 -26.45 -21.48
N ALA A 530 -12.44 -26.07 -22.66
CA ALA A 530 -12.52 -26.93 -23.83
C ALA A 530 -11.15 -27.40 -24.36
N TRP A 531 -10.08 -26.66 -24.07
CA TRP A 531 -8.73 -26.86 -24.61
C TRP A 531 -7.72 -27.38 -23.58
N LEU A 532 -8.12 -27.68 -22.34
CA LEU A 532 -7.22 -28.16 -21.27
C LEU A 532 -6.56 -29.53 -21.52
N ARG A 533 -6.89 -30.19 -22.63
CA ARG A 533 -6.24 -31.43 -23.07
C ARG A 533 -5.13 -31.22 -24.11
N LEU A 534 -4.83 -29.98 -24.48
CA LEU A 534 -3.70 -29.68 -25.36
C LEU A 534 -2.39 -30.20 -24.74
N GLU A 535 -1.56 -30.82 -25.57
CA GLU A 535 -0.30 -31.46 -25.16
C GLU A 535 0.86 -30.45 -25.16
N VAL A 536 0.67 -29.28 -24.56
CA VAL A 536 1.63 -28.16 -24.63
C VAL A 536 3.00 -28.49 -24.05
N ASP A 537 3.07 -29.40 -23.07
CA ASP A 537 4.30 -29.95 -22.49
C ASP A 537 5.12 -30.78 -23.48
N THR A 538 4.50 -31.31 -24.54
CA THR A 538 5.17 -32.13 -25.56
C THR A 538 5.72 -31.31 -26.72
N TRP A 539 5.41 -30.01 -26.76
CA TRP A 539 5.85 -29.13 -27.85
C TRP A 539 7.37 -28.95 -27.83
N ARG A 540 7.95 -28.96 -29.04
CA ARG A 540 9.38 -28.90 -29.24
C ARG A 540 9.75 -27.97 -30.38
N LEU A 541 10.90 -27.34 -30.23
CA LEU A 541 11.62 -26.68 -31.32
C LEU A 541 12.77 -27.60 -31.75
N ALA A 542 12.83 -27.94 -33.04
CA ALA A 542 13.98 -28.66 -33.58
C ALA A 542 15.20 -27.72 -33.51
N GLY A 543 16.33 -28.24 -33.03
CA GLY A 543 17.60 -27.52 -33.13
C GLY A 543 18.21 -27.72 -34.51
N ASP A 544 19.01 -26.76 -34.95
CA ASP A 544 19.92 -26.93 -36.09
C ASP A 544 21.16 -27.73 -35.67
N ASP A 545 22.03 -28.10 -36.62
CA ASP A 545 23.20 -28.98 -36.42
C ASP A 545 24.16 -28.55 -35.28
N GLU A 546 24.07 -27.30 -34.78
CA GLU A 546 24.89 -26.74 -33.69
C GLU A 546 24.13 -26.54 -32.34
N GLU A 547 22.79 -26.54 -32.31
CA GLU A 547 22.00 -26.36 -31.08
C GLU A 547 21.16 -27.60 -30.74
N SER A 548 21.16 -28.03 -29.47
CA SER A 548 20.25 -29.09 -29.02
C SER A 548 18.79 -28.64 -29.07
N GLY A 549 17.89 -29.53 -29.51
CA GLY A 549 16.45 -29.25 -29.58
C GLY A 549 15.85 -28.84 -28.22
N PHE A 550 14.88 -27.92 -28.24
CA PHE A 550 14.26 -27.38 -27.03
C PHE A 550 12.93 -28.09 -26.75
N PHE A 551 12.89 -28.90 -25.70
CA PHE A 551 11.72 -29.68 -25.27
C PHE A 551 11.05 -29.02 -24.07
N LEU A 552 9.91 -28.37 -24.28
CA LEU A 552 9.34 -27.45 -23.29
C LEU A 552 9.05 -28.12 -21.94
N GLY A 553 8.36 -29.27 -21.93
CA GLY A 553 7.98 -30.00 -20.71
C GLY A 553 9.11 -30.73 -19.98
N ILE A 554 10.33 -30.69 -20.51
CA ILE A 554 11.54 -31.29 -19.92
C ILE A 554 12.49 -30.19 -19.46
N SER A 555 12.68 -29.17 -20.30
CA SER A 555 13.54 -28.03 -20.01
C SER A 555 12.93 -27.10 -18.95
N ARG A 556 11.60 -27.01 -18.83
CA ARG A 556 10.91 -26.07 -17.92
C ARG A 556 9.75 -26.73 -17.18
N ARG A 557 9.37 -26.14 -16.04
CA ARG A 557 8.16 -26.51 -15.29
C ARG A 557 6.94 -26.01 -16.06
N VAL A 558 6.26 -26.91 -16.77
CA VAL A 558 5.08 -26.57 -17.60
C VAL A 558 3.80 -26.96 -16.88
N VAL A 559 2.91 -25.98 -16.71
CA VAL A 559 1.58 -26.18 -16.11
C VAL A 559 0.46 -25.64 -16.98
N LEU A 560 -0.70 -26.30 -16.92
CA LEU A 560 -1.96 -25.80 -17.48
C LEU A 560 -2.77 -25.08 -16.40
N ARG A 561 -3.42 -23.98 -16.78
CA ARG A 561 -4.37 -23.21 -15.97
C ARG A 561 -5.65 -22.95 -16.76
N SER A 562 -6.80 -22.94 -16.08
CA SER A 562 -8.08 -22.59 -16.70
C SER A 562 -8.25 -21.08 -16.75
N SER A 563 -8.71 -20.55 -17.89
CA SER A 563 -9.11 -19.14 -18.01
C SER A 563 -10.54 -18.85 -17.52
N GLY A 564 -11.37 -19.89 -17.31
CA GLY A 564 -12.77 -19.73 -16.86
C GLY A 564 -12.97 -20.10 -15.39
N ARG A 565 -13.51 -19.18 -14.58
CA ARG A 565 -13.97 -19.41 -13.19
C ARG A 565 -15.39 -18.88 -12.98
N THR A 566 -16.21 -19.59 -12.20
CA THR A 566 -17.59 -19.21 -11.83
C THR A 566 -17.70 -18.88 -10.33
N ARG A 567 -18.78 -18.22 -9.89
CA ARG A 567 -19.02 -17.91 -8.46
C ARG A 567 -19.04 -19.16 -7.56
N ASP A 568 -19.65 -20.25 -8.02
CA ASP A 568 -19.75 -21.49 -7.24
C ASP A 568 -18.39 -22.19 -7.12
N SER A 569 -17.61 -22.19 -8.22
CA SER A 569 -16.24 -22.73 -8.20
C SER A 569 -15.33 -21.99 -7.23
N TYR A 570 -15.56 -20.69 -7.01
CA TYR A 570 -14.74 -19.87 -6.13
C TYR A 570 -14.92 -20.23 -4.64
N ALA A 571 -16.13 -20.62 -4.22
CA ALA A 571 -16.38 -21.04 -2.84
C ALA A 571 -15.70 -22.38 -2.52
N GLY A 572 -15.79 -23.36 -3.42
CA GLY A 572 -15.08 -24.63 -3.32
C GLY A 572 -13.56 -24.44 -3.36
N TRP A 573 -13.08 -23.59 -4.28
CA TRP A 573 -11.67 -23.22 -4.43
C TRP A 573 -11.10 -22.56 -3.18
N ARG A 574 -11.83 -21.64 -2.54
CA ARG A 574 -11.42 -21.01 -1.28
C ARG A 574 -11.29 -22.04 -0.15
N ARG A 575 -12.25 -22.96 -0.05
CA ARG A 575 -12.23 -24.04 0.95
C ARG A 575 -11.02 -24.96 0.75
N ARG A 576 -10.78 -25.40 -0.48
CA ARG A 576 -9.67 -26.31 -0.82
C ARG A 576 -8.31 -25.62 -0.73
N THR A 577 -8.23 -24.32 -0.99
CA THR A 577 -7.02 -23.49 -0.76
C THR A 577 -6.59 -23.57 0.70
N ALA A 578 -7.52 -23.40 1.63
CA ALA A 578 -7.22 -23.42 3.07
C ALA A 578 -6.73 -24.78 3.56
N ALA A 579 -7.12 -25.87 2.88
CA ALA A 579 -6.75 -27.23 3.22
C ALA A 579 -5.52 -27.76 2.46
N LEU A 580 -4.95 -26.99 1.52
CA LEU A 580 -4.03 -27.48 0.49
C LEU A 580 -2.74 -28.11 1.05
N THR A 581 -2.18 -27.56 2.12
CA THR A 581 -0.99 -28.08 2.81
C THR A 581 -1.21 -29.45 3.47
N SER A 582 -2.47 -29.79 3.75
CA SER A 582 -2.89 -31.05 4.39
C SER A 582 -3.71 -31.95 3.45
N SER A 583 -3.88 -31.52 2.19
CA SER A 583 -4.75 -32.17 1.22
C SER A 583 -4.18 -33.51 0.80
N ARG A 584 -5.00 -34.56 0.89
CA ARG A 584 -4.67 -35.88 0.33
C ARG A 584 -5.19 -36.01 -1.10
N PRO A 585 -4.42 -36.60 -2.04
CA PRO A 585 -4.92 -36.85 -3.39
C PRO A 585 -6.16 -37.75 -3.38
N VAL A 586 -7.16 -37.39 -4.19
CA VAL A 586 -8.35 -38.21 -4.44
C VAL A 586 -8.25 -38.79 -5.84
N VAL A 587 -8.54 -40.09 -5.99
CA VAL A 587 -8.53 -40.75 -7.31
C VAL A 587 -9.95 -40.76 -7.88
N LEU A 588 -10.13 -40.21 -9.07
CA LEU A 588 -11.34 -40.34 -9.87
C LEU A 588 -11.09 -41.35 -10.99
N ASP A 589 -11.63 -42.56 -10.83
CA ASP A 589 -11.44 -43.68 -11.75
C ASP A 589 -12.61 -43.85 -12.76
N HIS A 590 -12.64 -44.98 -13.47
CA HIS A 590 -13.70 -45.36 -14.41
C HIS A 590 -15.13 -45.34 -13.81
N ARG A 591 -15.29 -45.45 -12.48
CA ARG A 591 -16.59 -45.37 -11.80
C ARG A 591 -17.11 -43.95 -11.68
N SER A 592 -16.25 -42.97 -11.92
CA SER A 592 -16.52 -41.54 -11.81
C SER A 592 -16.78 -40.90 -13.18
N THR A 593 -17.11 -41.69 -14.20
CA THR A 593 -17.33 -41.22 -15.58
C THR A 593 -18.62 -40.42 -15.77
N ASP A 594 -19.57 -40.57 -14.84
CA ASP A 594 -20.76 -39.75 -14.68
C ASP A 594 -20.42 -38.45 -13.92
N PRO A 595 -20.72 -37.25 -14.48
CA PRO A 595 -20.54 -35.97 -13.80
C PRO A 595 -21.12 -35.91 -12.39
N GLU A 596 -22.33 -36.45 -12.20
CA GLU A 596 -23.01 -36.36 -10.90
C GLU A 596 -22.27 -37.19 -9.85
N VAL A 597 -21.73 -38.34 -10.26
CA VAL A 597 -20.92 -39.20 -9.40
C VAL A 597 -19.58 -38.56 -9.08
N ALA A 598 -18.91 -37.97 -10.07
CA ALA A 598 -17.65 -37.25 -9.87
C ALA A 598 -17.82 -36.08 -8.90
N GLN A 599 -18.89 -35.29 -9.08
CA GLN A 599 -19.17 -34.17 -8.19
C GLN A 599 -19.53 -34.65 -6.78
N ALA A 600 -20.37 -35.69 -6.63
CA ALA A 600 -20.69 -36.26 -5.33
C ALA A 600 -19.45 -36.77 -4.56
N GLN A 601 -18.49 -37.39 -5.26
CA GLN A 601 -17.24 -37.82 -4.65
C GLN A 601 -16.36 -36.64 -4.21
N LEU A 602 -16.30 -35.56 -4.99
CA LEU A 602 -15.57 -34.35 -4.63
C LEU A 602 -16.21 -33.62 -3.45
N GLU A 603 -17.55 -33.62 -3.35
CA GLU A 603 -18.28 -33.06 -2.20
C GLU A 603 -18.16 -33.93 -0.94
N ALA A 604 -18.02 -35.26 -1.08
CA ALA A 604 -17.75 -36.15 0.04
C ALA A 604 -16.35 -35.92 0.64
N VAL A 605 -15.42 -35.35 -0.12
CA VAL A 605 -14.07 -34.96 0.34
C VAL A 605 -13.83 -33.47 0.06
N PRO A 606 -14.49 -32.57 0.81
CA PRO A 606 -14.56 -31.15 0.46
C PRO A 606 -13.21 -30.40 0.60
N ASN A 607 -12.23 -31.03 1.23
CA ASN A 607 -10.89 -30.49 1.49
C ASN A 607 -9.83 -31.00 0.50
N ALA A 608 -10.19 -31.88 -0.45
CA ALA A 608 -9.24 -32.42 -1.43
C ALA A 608 -8.92 -31.38 -2.51
N GLY A 609 -7.76 -30.73 -2.42
CA GLY A 609 -7.25 -29.82 -3.45
C GLY A 609 -6.52 -30.51 -4.61
N ILE A 610 -6.24 -31.82 -4.50
CA ILE A 610 -5.46 -32.60 -5.47
C ILE A 610 -6.28 -33.80 -5.93
N VAL A 611 -6.40 -33.98 -7.24
CA VAL A 611 -7.10 -35.10 -7.87
C VAL A 611 -6.17 -35.83 -8.83
N ILE A 612 -6.22 -37.16 -8.79
CA ILE A 612 -5.62 -38.03 -9.81
C ILE A 612 -6.76 -38.56 -10.67
N MET A 613 -6.73 -38.25 -11.96
CA MET A 613 -7.75 -38.69 -12.91
C MET A 613 -7.26 -39.94 -13.67
N CYS A 614 -7.97 -41.05 -13.48
CA CYS A 614 -7.69 -42.34 -14.10
C CYS A 614 -8.91 -42.85 -14.86
N CYS A 615 -9.23 -42.19 -15.97
CA CYS A 615 -10.38 -42.55 -16.80
C CYS A 615 -10.03 -42.55 -18.29
N GLU A 616 -10.85 -43.27 -19.08
CA GLU A 616 -10.70 -43.36 -20.53
C GLU A 616 -10.73 -41.99 -21.20
N GLN A 617 -9.97 -41.84 -22.29
CA GLN A 617 -9.74 -40.57 -22.98
C GLN A 617 -11.02 -39.79 -23.35
N LYS A 618 -12.11 -40.48 -23.71
CA LYS A 618 -13.42 -39.88 -24.05
C LYS A 618 -14.09 -39.17 -22.87
N HIS A 619 -13.72 -39.51 -21.63
CA HIS A 619 -14.33 -38.94 -20.42
C HIS A 619 -13.47 -37.85 -19.76
N GLN A 620 -12.18 -37.78 -20.08
CA GLN A 620 -11.23 -36.86 -19.44
C GLN A 620 -11.67 -35.39 -19.45
N SER A 621 -12.15 -34.86 -20.59
CA SER A 621 -12.59 -33.46 -20.69
C SER A 621 -13.74 -33.14 -19.74
N ARG A 622 -14.66 -34.08 -19.58
CA ARG A 622 -15.83 -33.94 -18.71
C ARG A 622 -15.41 -33.94 -17.24
N ILE A 623 -14.49 -34.83 -16.85
CA ILE A 623 -13.98 -34.90 -15.48
C ILE A 623 -13.13 -33.69 -15.12
N LEU A 624 -12.27 -33.21 -16.03
CA LEU A 624 -11.52 -31.97 -15.84
C LEU A 624 -12.45 -30.78 -15.57
N LEU A 625 -13.56 -30.67 -16.31
CA LEU A 625 -14.56 -29.63 -16.07
C LEU A 625 -15.20 -29.75 -14.68
N GLN A 626 -15.52 -30.98 -14.24
CA GLN A 626 -16.06 -31.21 -12.90
C GLN A 626 -15.07 -30.84 -11.80
N CYS A 627 -13.80 -31.18 -11.95
CA CYS A 627 -12.74 -30.78 -11.02
C CYS A 627 -12.65 -29.25 -10.89
N LEU A 628 -12.71 -28.53 -12.01
CA LEU A 628 -12.70 -27.06 -12.03
C LEU A 628 -13.95 -26.48 -11.36
N GLN A 629 -15.13 -27.02 -11.66
CA GLN A 629 -16.39 -26.59 -11.04
C GLN A 629 -16.40 -26.80 -9.52
N ALA A 630 -15.79 -27.89 -9.05
CA ALA A 630 -15.61 -28.17 -7.62
C ALA A 630 -14.48 -27.38 -6.94
N GLY A 631 -13.72 -26.58 -7.70
CA GLY A 631 -12.62 -25.76 -7.21
C GLY A 631 -11.34 -26.53 -6.87
N VAL A 632 -11.11 -27.69 -7.49
CA VAL A 632 -9.87 -28.47 -7.34
C VAL A 632 -8.69 -27.69 -7.93
N HIS A 633 -7.56 -27.63 -7.20
CA HIS A 633 -6.37 -26.91 -7.65
C HIS A 633 -5.52 -27.71 -8.62
N THR A 634 -5.24 -28.96 -8.28
CA THR A 634 -4.31 -29.79 -9.05
C THR A 634 -5.01 -31.03 -9.56
N VAL A 635 -4.91 -31.26 -10.88
CA VAL A 635 -5.33 -32.51 -11.50
C VAL A 635 -4.16 -33.13 -12.25
N LEU A 636 -3.78 -34.35 -11.86
CA LEU A 636 -2.72 -35.13 -12.49
C LEU A 636 -3.32 -36.32 -13.23
N TRP A 637 -2.91 -36.56 -14.47
CA TRP A 637 -3.38 -37.72 -15.25
C TRP A 637 -2.38 -38.16 -16.30
N ASN A 638 -2.49 -39.42 -16.70
CA ASN A 638 -1.83 -39.95 -17.89
C ASN A 638 -2.83 -39.91 -19.07
N ARG A 639 -2.38 -39.46 -20.25
CA ARG A 639 -3.26 -39.31 -21.43
C ARG A 639 -3.73 -40.65 -22.02
N GLN A 640 -3.02 -41.74 -21.75
CA GLN A 640 -3.33 -43.08 -22.29
C GLN A 640 -3.65 -44.09 -21.19
N ASP A 641 -2.80 -44.18 -20.17
CA ASP A 641 -2.94 -45.17 -19.11
C ASP A 641 -3.99 -44.73 -18.08
N HIS A 642 -4.91 -45.63 -17.75
CA HIS A 642 -6.07 -45.33 -16.91
C HIS A 642 -6.46 -46.51 -15.98
N ASP A 643 -5.57 -47.49 -15.85
CA ASP A 643 -5.78 -48.65 -14.99
C ASP A 643 -5.42 -48.36 -13.53
N SER A 644 -5.76 -49.30 -12.64
CA SER A 644 -5.47 -49.17 -11.20
C SER A 644 -3.96 -49.12 -10.91
N HIS A 645 -3.13 -49.65 -11.81
CA HIS A 645 -1.68 -49.61 -11.68
C HIS A 645 -1.15 -48.20 -11.94
N ALA A 646 -1.61 -47.52 -13.00
CA ALA A 646 -1.31 -46.12 -13.27
C ALA A 646 -1.77 -45.21 -12.13
N ALA A 647 -2.97 -45.44 -11.58
CA ALA A 647 -3.46 -44.69 -10.42
C ALA A 647 -2.51 -44.81 -9.21
N LYS A 648 -2.02 -46.03 -8.94
CA LYS A 648 -1.07 -46.29 -7.86
C LYS A 648 0.27 -45.59 -8.10
N GLN A 649 0.81 -45.67 -9.32
CA GLN A 649 2.07 -45.00 -9.66
C GLN A 649 1.99 -43.48 -9.47
N LEU A 650 0.86 -42.86 -9.85
CA LEU A 650 0.65 -41.42 -9.66
C LEU A 650 0.45 -41.04 -8.19
N LEU A 651 -0.18 -41.91 -7.38
CA LEU A 651 -0.26 -41.73 -5.94
C LEU A 651 1.11 -41.82 -5.27
N ASP A 652 1.90 -42.82 -5.65
CA ASP A 652 3.26 -43.03 -5.14
C ASP A 652 4.17 -41.85 -5.52
N LEU A 653 4.00 -41.28 -6.72
CA LEU A 653 4.73 -40.10 -7.17
C LEU A 653 4.48 -38.86 -6.30
N LEU A 654 3.24 -38.68 -5.82
CA LEU A 654 2.86 -37.52 -4.99
C LEU A 654 3.11 -37.76 -3.49
N HIS A 655 3.58 -38.95 -3.10
CA HIS A 655 3.77 -39.29 -1.69
C HIS A 655 4.86 -38.42 -1.05
N GLY A 656 4.49 -37.63 -0.04
CA GLY A 656 5.42 -36.78 0.70
C GLY A 656 5.89 -35.52 -0.05
N ILE A 657 5.31 -35.23 -1.22
CA ILE A 657 5.62 -34.06 -2.03
C ILE A 657 4.67 -32.91 -1.66
N SER A 658 5.22 -31.72 -1.45
CA SER A 658 4.41 -30.51 -1.21
C SER A 658 3.71 -30.08 -2.49
N HIS A 659 2.54 -29.44 -2.37
CA HIS A 659 1.80 -28.94 -3.54
C HIS A 659 2.63 -28.04 -4.45
N VAL A 660 3.51 -27.23 -3.88
CA VAL A 660 4.38 -26.29 -4.63
C VAL A 660 5.45 -27.00 -5.46
N ASP A 661 5.82 -28.23 -5.09
CA ASP A 661 6.89 -29.00 -5.75
C ASP A 661 6.36 -29.90 -6.88
N ILE A 662 5.03 -30.09 -6.96
CA ILE A 662 4.39 -30.95 -7.96
C ILE A 662 4.83 -30.61 -9.40
N PRO A 663 4.88 -29.33 -9.84
CA PRO A 663 5.33 -29.01 -11.19
C PRO A 663 6.76 -29.49 -11.49
N GLU A 664 7.66 -29.40 -10.51
CA GLU A 664 9.06 -29.86 -10.66
C GLU A 664 9.15 -31.39 -10.68
N THR A 665 8.41 -32.05 -9.78
CA THR A 665 8.30 -33.52 -9.76
C THR A 665 7.80 -34.06 -11.11
N VAL A 666 6.76 -33.46 -11.68
CA VAL A 666 6.22 -33.86 -12.99
C VAL A 666 7.23 -33.63 -14.11
N ARG A 667 7.96 -32.50 -14.10
CA ARG A 667 9.03 -32.22 -15.07
C ARG A 667 10.13 -33.28 -15.02
N LEU A 668 10.59 -33.64 -13.82
CA LEU A 668 11.63 -34.65 -13.63
C LEU A 668 11.17 -36.04 -14.08
N GLU A 669 9.92 -36.43 -13.82
CA GLU A 669 9.38 -37.70 -14.30
C GLU A 669 9.27 -37.77 -15.84
N ARG A 670 8.89 -36.67 -16.49
CA ARG A 670 8.93 -36.56 -17.96
C ARG A 670 10.35 -36.69 -18.49
N ALA A 671 11.34 -36.08 -17.81
CA ALA A 671 12.74 -36.17 -18.18
C ALA A 671 13.29 -37.61 -18.03
N ARG A 672 12.97 -38.30 -16.93
CA ARG A 672 13.32 -39.72 -16.70
C ARG A 672 12.73 -40.60 -17.80
N ALA A 673 11.47 -40.36 -18.17
CA ALA A 673 10.79 -41.08 -19.23
C ALA A 673 11.45 -40.91 -20.62
N LEU A 674 12.03 -39.73 -20.91
CA LEU A 674 12.76 -39.49 -22.15
C LEU A 674 14.17 -40.10 -22.12
N ALA A 675 14.82 -40.13 -20.94
CA ALA A 675 16.16 -40.70 -20.76
C ALA A 675 16.19 -42.23 -20.93
N ASP A 676 15.04 -42.90 -20.78
CA ASP A 676 14.87 -44.33 -21.04
C ASP A 676 13.95 -44.56 -22.25
N PRO A 677 14.48 -44.48 -23.49
CA PRO A 677 13.69 -44.61 -24.72
C PRO A 677 13.10 -46.02 -24.90
N ASP A 678 13.71 -47.05 -24.33
CA ASP A 678 13.32 -48.45 -24.48
C ASP A 678 12.18 -48.85 -23.52
N CYS A 679 12.03 -48.15 -22.39
CA CYS A 679 10.91 -48.34 -21.47
C CYS A 679 9.63 -47.63 -21.96
N LEU A 680 8.86 -48.32 -22.83
CA LEU A 680 7.60 -47.82 -23.37
C LEU A 680 6.49 -47.62 -22.32
N THR A 681 6.63 -48.24 -21.15
CA THR A 681 5.62 -48.25 -20.07
C THR A 681 5.92 -47.26 -18.94
N HIS A 682 6.90 -46.36 -19.11
CA HIS A 682 7.22 -45.37 -18.08
C HIS A 682 6.07 -44.37 -17.91
N HIS A 683 5.49 -44.29 -16.70
CA HIS A 683 4.30 -43.46 -16.41
C HIS A 683 4.50 -41.95 -16.60
N GLY A 684 5.75 -41.46 -16.56
CA GLY A 684 6.12 -40.10 -16.97
C GLY A 684 5.88 -39.79 -18.46
N ARG A 685 5.74 -40.81 -19.33
CA ARG A 685 5.35 -40.61 -20.73
C ARG A 685 3.90 -40.15 -20.76
N ARG A 686 3.65 -39.02 -21.41
CA ARG A 686 2.29 -38.43 -21.54
C ARG A 686 1.63 -38.05 -20.21
N LEU A 687 2.42 -37.83 -19.17
CA LEU A 687 1.96 -37.27 -17.90
C LEU A 687 1.53 -35.82 -18.10
N SER A 688 0.34 -35.47 -17.62
CA SER A 688 -0.27 -34.15 -17.76
C SER A 688 -0.60 -33.55 -16.40
N LEU A 689 -0.48 -32.23 -16.30
CA LEU A 689 -0.68 -31.48 -15.06
C LEU A 689 -1.52 -30.23 -15.31
N LEU A 690 -2.70 -30.19 -14.71
CA LEU A 690 -3.47 -28.97 -14.46
C LEU A 690 -3.10 -28.47 -13.06
N TYR A 691 -2.68 -27.21 -12.96
CA TYR A 691 -2.24 -26.59 -11.71
C TYR A 691 -2.87 -25.19 -11.61
N ASP A 692 -4.08 -25.13 -11.08
CA ASP A 692 -4.86 -23.91 -10.82
C ASP A 692 -4.75 -23.48 -9.33
N GLY A 693 -3.52 -23.46 -8.83
CA GLY A 693 -3.18 -23.14 -7.44
C GLY A 693 -3.45 -21.67 -7.04
N PRO A 694 -3.42 -21.35 -5.73
CA PRO A 694 -3.68 -20.02 -5.17
C PRO A 694 -2.52 -19.03 -5.33
N ASP A 695 -1.40 -19.48 -5.90
CA ASP A 695 -0.11 -18.80 -5.95
C ASP A 695 -0.05 -17.64 -6.94
N HIS A 696 -1.02 -17.52 -7.86
CA HIS A 696 -1.12 -16.38 -8.78
C HIS A 696 -2.54 -16.27 -9.39
N ARG A 697 -3.04 -15.06 -9.66
CA ARG A 697 -4.31 -14.81 -10.38
C ARG A 697 -4.09 -14.84 -11.91
N PRO A 698 -5.10 -15.19 -12.73
CA PRO A 698 -5.01 -14.93 -14.17
C PRO A 698 -4.76 -13.42 -14.43
N PRO A 699 -4.05 -13.05 -15.51
CA PRO A 699 -4.00 -11.66 -15.95
C PRO A 699 -5.43 -11.12 -16.12
N PRO A 700 -5.70 -9.83 -15.82
CA PRO A 700 -7.01 -9.25 -16.04
C PRO A 700 -7.31 -9.32 -17.55
N PHE A 701 -8.14 -10.28 -17.95
CA PHE A 701 -8.77 -10.20 -19.26
C PHE A 701 -9.58 -8.92 -19.32
N ALA A 702 -9.66 -8.35 -20.52
CA ALA A 702 -10.52 -7.26 -20.93
C ALA A 702 -11.79 -7.13 -20.05
N PRO A 703 -12.24 -5.89 -19.76
CA PRO A 703 -13.34 -5.62 -18.84
C PRO A 703 -14.43 -6.66 -19.01
N ASP A 704 -14.85 -7.25 -17.89
CA ASP A 704 -15.95 -8.19 -17.78
C ASP A 704 -17.01 -7.83 -18.85
N PRO A 705 -17.48 -8.73 -19.74
CA PRO A 705 -18.50 -8.36 -20.72
C PRO A 705 -19.75 -7.70 -20.10
N TRP A 706 -19.90 -7.81 -18.77
CA TRP A 706 -20.82 -7.05 -17.94
C TRP A 706 -20.54 -5.53 -17.83
N ALA A 707 -19.26 -5.10 -17.85
CA ALA A 707 -18.84 -3.70 -17.83
C ALA A 707 -19.05 -2.97 -19.18
N LEU A 708 -19.31 -3.71 -20.27
CA LEU A 708 -19.63 -3.14 -21.59
C LEU A 708 -21.13 -3.21 -21.94
N THR A 709 -21.97 -3.71 -21.03
CA THR A 709 -23.42 -3.86 -21.28
C THR A 709 -24.33 -3.29 -20.19
N GLN A 710 -23.78 -2.49 -19.26
CA GLN A 710 -24.62 -1.61 -18.43
C GLN A 710 -24.73 -0.22 -19.08
N PRO A 711 -25.95 0.33 -19.20
CA PRO A 711 -26.15 1.68 -19.72
C PRO A 711 -25.57 2.77 -18.82
#